data_AF-L1LEX2-F1
#
_entry.id   AF-L1LEX2-F1
#
_cell.length_a   1.000
_cell.length_b   1.000
_cell.length_c   1.000
_cell.angle_alpha   90.00
_cell.angle_beta   90.00
_cell.angle_gamma   90.00
#
_symmetry.space_group_name_H-M   'P 1'
#
loop_
_entity.id
_entity.type
_entity.pdbx_description
1 polymer ?
#
loop_
_entity_poly.entity_id
_entity_poly.type
_entity_poly.pdbx_seq_one_letter_code
_entity_poly.pdbx_strand_id
1 'polypeptide(L)'
;MFSKDIDIKNKCPQGRSTGTCQDDQSIQADKGTLPDDATDYGYVTHSSLGKRIGMLTYGGRSLEIEDGKRTTFSTKYHNLEKVTTYYYTKGTDNKDEIKVPLVLRVRNKGGAYHLYFNIGGDNIKWKWIPLHNSLVIPAGDRTTQELTNTLVVQTCRLHILHKIDICKGDNGNKLYTCPACGKARLWSDAEKYGKPIDCYRKFCHTLLDDGNGRVTYPVTYGNDLISYQEYNGKIWKSLSVSKSDCSSVSVYYWIGDENLDNPLLMEVKRTGGGGSDWYENIGDYGGKHYRWIKLEPGEIASFSNYGKELEKKLDLLSCVFNGAVKIRLGLSSNCHNSPDPRHNNRISTHHDGTVNKHLSISAYIYKHNKIYENKPFSVAEILLKDHRQIFSDNTKFFKNIKRLIAYASSCDPSQPFLLCIETESNNEKYNWYQKTKLGNEWNEYSRLSNKPPDTVKDQLGQIFSDSVKTLGIKQCPPPKLPPSGLQINITEQPKDNTLNGIYEVGLGNDKTLILVAKDTSKLPHGLFRVIHGTTSDKDSFTLNKKLRNGEAIKTSTVSGKPIKNVKEVTVYFWNGNLNEPILIGITTEHGDPKTKYYSKGRDWIHSGNENNSLEYLLDWRNYQRNNAIPINLRNPEDPSQIYTDGKAPPCARITSSGSSLRILLPGTNYTVKGYTVKGGAKISRATFDKKDTDIILPTYLITGIRIYKWNEDPENIPLLVEFISDGNFTWFENLDKDSLNWMKVVKDEATKFYQNVSPLQGGYTNELTDKLYQVSCRVHRSVSIDISKGDRKLYCHERCKPRYRIKVEKSASSLFEGYIECEHASAIQGQKTFTVTSINKDGIEQTTGLKFPLRNVEKITVYFPVCDQNTPVMIYINHGVTDGNCDGASKWLVRERGNRNWTDVSDKIPEIKADNGDTIKEAIEDILEGVKSDLGLCQELESQLLRTDFTIASVQGASEVPGLISGDQESEDEDNSYLKNILQNISRGGFDIDDSQYLSLPTLISSTQPPLAQSRISAPSDRSHDRDSDITIPAIIASSVLVSSGSLTGFAYWVYQRFNGEPWVRQI
;
A
#
# COMPACT_ATOMS: atom_id res chain seq x y z
N MET A 1 -32.13 42.79 23.72
CA MET A 1 -31.86 41.59 24.56
C MET A 1 -31.27 40.52 23.65
N PHE A 2 -29.98 40.20 23.80
CA PHE A 2 -29.32 39.20 22.96
C PHE A 2 -29.77 37.79 23.38
N SER A 3 -30.24 37.01 22.40
CA SER A 3 -30.42 35.56 22.55
C SER A 3 -29.04 34.89 22.52
N LYS A 4 -28.80 33.92 23.39
CA LYS A 4 -27.56 33.14 23.38
C LYS A 4 -27.77 31.79 22.73
N ASP A 5 -26.74 31.37 22.03
CA ASP A 5 -26.70 30.10 21.31
C ASP A 5 -26.46 28.93 22.27
N ILE A 6 -26.93 27.74 21.91
CA ILE A 6 -26.76 26.51 22.68
C ILE A 6 -26.09 25.48 21.80
N ASP A 7 -24.92 25.00 22.25
CA ASP A 7 -24.27 23.83 21.66
C ASP A 7 -24.80 22.56 22.31
N ILE A 8 -25.61 21.80 21.57
CA ILE A 8 -26.24 20.56 22.05
C ILE A 8 -25.23 19.41 22.20
N LYS A 9 -23.95 19.60 21.84
CA LYS A 9 -22.87 18.67 22.16
C LYS A 9 -22.59 18.62 23.67
N ASN A 10 -22.83 19.71 24.40
CA ASN A 10 -22.44 19.83 25.80
C ASN A 10 -23.57 19.42 26.77
N LYS A 11 -23.23 18.65 27.81
CA LYS A 11 -24.13 18.22 28.89
C LYS A 11 -24.02 19.19 30.06
N CYS A 12 -24.61 20.37 29.94
CA CYS A 12 -24.63 21.35 31.03
C CYS A 12 -25.65 20.99 32.13
N PRO A 13 -25.46 21.47 33.38
CA PRO A 13 -24.17 21.88 33.97
C PRO A 13 -23.22 20.68 34.16
N GLN A 14 -21.91 20.92 34.14
CA GLN A 14 -20.92 19.87 34.39
C GLN A 14 -21.14 19.25 35.78
N GLY A 15 -21.15 17.91 35.84
CA GLY A 15 -21.22 17.15 37.10
C GLY A 15 -22.50 17.23 37.96
N ARG A 16 -23.54 18.00 37.58
CA ARG A 16 -24.83 18.07 38.33
C ARG A 16 -26.02 17.67 37.44
N SER A 17 -27.10 17.15 38.03
CA SER A 17 -28.31 16.76 37.28
C SER A 17 -29.11 17.95 36.76
N THR A 18 -29.13 19.06 37.52
CA THR A 18 -29.87 20.27 37.13
C THR A 18 -29.09 21.51 37.54
N GLY A 19 -29.11 22.56 36.71
CA GLY A 19 -28.53 23.86 37.05
C GLY A 19 -28.35 24.77 35.83
N THR A 20 -27.82 25.96 36.04
CA THR A 20 -27.52 26.89 34.95
C THR A 20 -26.32 26.41 34.13
N CYS A 21 -26.37 26.58 32.81
CA CYS A 21 -25.20 26.35 31.96
C CYS A 21 -24.05 27.28 32.38
N GLN A 22 -22.82 26.77 32.43
CA GLN A 22 -21.65 27.58 32.78
C GLN A 22 -21.48 28.76 31.82
N ASP A 23 -21.79 28.53 30.54
CA ASP A 23 -21.65 29.52 29.47
C ASP A 23 -22.79 30.56 29.48
N ASP A 24 -23.91 30.26 30.14
CA ASP A 24 -25.05 31.18 30.26
C ASP A 24 -25.95 30.88 31.46
N GLN A 25 -25.92 31.79 32.43
CA GLN A 25 -26.79 31.74 33.62
C GLN A 25 -28.28 31.91 33.29
N SER A 26 -28.63 32.40 32.10
CA SER A 26 -30.02 32.55 31.65
C SER A 26 -30.60 31.30 30.99
N ILE A 27 -29.78 30.26 30.77
CA ILE A 27 -30.21 28.94 30.33
C ILE A 27 -30.03 27.96 31.48
N GLN A 28 -31.13 27.31 31.85
CA GLN A 28 -31.12 26.18 32.78
C GLN A 28 -31.06 24.88 31.97
N ALA A 29 -30.18 23.98 32.36
CA ALA A 29 -30.14 22.64 31.82
C ALA A 29 -30.55 21.61 32.88
N ASP A 30 -31.36 20.66 32.46
CA ASP A 30 -31.75 19.48 33.22
C ASP A 30 -31.33 18.24 32.45
N LYS A 31 -30.55 17.36 33.07
CA LYS A 31 -30.07 16.12 32.45
C LYS A 31 -30.30 14.92 33.36
N GLY A 32 -30.65 13.81 32.74
CA GLY A 32 -30.94 12.57 33.42
C GLY A 32 -30.92 11.38 32.50
N THR A 33 -31.23 10.22 33.07
CA THR A 33 -31.51 8.99 32.34
C THR A 33 -33.02 8.85 32.21
N LEU A 34 -33.51 8.36 31.06
CA LEU A 34 -34.94 8.09 30.91
C LEU A 34 -35.37 6.91 31.82
N PRO A 35 -36.61 6.92 32.33
CA PRO A 35 -37.12 5.88 33.21
C PRO A 35 -37.42 4.56 32.48
N ASP A 36 -37.77 3.55 33.26
CA ASP A 36 -38.39 2.29 32.84
C ASP A 36 -37.61 1.50 31.77
N ASP A 37 -38.18 1.27 30.59
CA ASP A 37 -37.61 0.48 29.51
C ASP A 37 -36.54 1.24 28.69
N ALA A 38 -36.31 2.51 29.01
CA ALA A 38 -35.42 3.41 28.29
C ALA A 38 -34.16 3.82 29.09
N THR A 39 -33.76 3.06 30.12
CA THR A 39 -32.59 3.41 30.97
C THR A 39 -31.25 3.52 30.22
N ASP A 40 -31.16 2.99 29.01
CA ASP A 40 -29.99 3.12 28.15
C ASP A 40 -29.90 4.49 27.45
N TYR A 41 -30.88 5.35 27.66
CA TYR A 41 -30.99 6.67 27.03
C TYR A 41 -30.92 7.78 28.06
N GLY A 42 -30.15 8.80 27.73
CA GLY A 42 -30.04 10.03 28.49
C GLY A 42 -30.74 11.16 27.76
N TYR A 43 -31.06 12.21 28.50
CA TYR A 43 -31.56 13.46 27.94
C TYR A 43 -30.83 14.65 28.54
N VAL A 44 -30.75 15.75 27.78
CA VAL A 44 -30.36 17.08 28.28
C VAL A 44 -31.38 18.09 27.76
N THR A 45 -32.15 18.68 28.66
CA THR A 45 -33.14 19.72 28.37
C THR A 45 -32.59 21.09 28.74
N HIS A 46 -32.33 21.92 27.74
CA HIS A 46 -32.06 23.33 27.93
C HIS A 46 -33.36 24.12 27.90
N SER A 47 -33.60 24.92 28.94
CA SER A 47 -34.78 25.76 29.11
C SER A 47 -34.38 27.20 29.36
N SER A 48 -35.09 28.11 28.71
CA SER A 48 -34.98 29.56 28.93
C SER A 48 -35.50 29.98 30.31
N LEU A 49 -34.72 30.76 31.08
CA LEU A 49 -35.18 31.47 32.29
C LEU A 49 -35.65 32.91 31.95
N GLY A 50 -36.43 33.07 30.87
CA GLY A 50 -36.99 34.36 30.45
C GLY A 50 -36.31 35.03 29.26
N LYS A 51 -35.17 34.50 28.77
CA LYS A 51 -34.52 34.90 27.52
C LYS A 51 -34.61 33.80 26.46
N ARG A 52 -35.07 34.10 25.25
CA ARG A 52 -35.18 33.09 24.17
C ARG A 52 -33.85 32.38 23.91
N ILE A 53 -33.91 31.08 23.62
CA ILE A 53 -32.76 30.32 23.12
C ILE A 53 -32.45 30.80 21.71
N GLY A 54 -31.18 31.09 21.44
CA GLY A 54 -30.67 31.56 20.15
C GLY A 54 -30.49 30.43 19.15
N MET A 55 -29.35 30.42 18.47
CA MET A 55 -28.99 29.37 17.52
C MET A 55 -28.68 28.06 18.23
N LEU A 56 -29.17 26.95 17.68
CA LEU A 56 -28.72 25.63 18.09
C LEU A 56 -27.52 25.23 17.25
N THR A 57 -26.47 24.76 17.91
CA THR A 57 -25.24 24.29 17.26
C THR A 57 -24.83 22.90 17.76
N TYR A 58 -23.98 22.21 17.01
CA TYR A 58 -23.26 21.01 17.45
C TYR A 58 -21.78 21.16 17.13
N GLY A 59 -20.93 21.27 18.15
CA GLY A 59 -19.51 21.57 17.98
C GLY A 59 -19.28 22.91 17.27
N GLY A 60 -20.05 23.93 17.67
CA GLY A 60 -20.02 25.28 17.09
C GLY A 60 -20.69 25.43 15.72
N ARG A 61 -21.19 24.36 15.10
CA ARG A 61 -21.84 24.41 13.76
C ARG A 61 -23.36 24.44 13.89
N SER A 62 -24.03 25.35 13.18
CA SER A 62 -25.49 25.48 13.21
C SER A 62 -26.21 24.20 12.79
N LEU A 63 -27.30 23.86 13.50
CA LEU A 63 -28.15 22.74 13.14
C LEU A 63 -29.08 23.09 11.97
N GLU A 64 -29.23 22.15 11.04
CA GLU A 64 -30.05 22.25 9.85
C GLU A 64 -31.21 21.23 9.86
N ILE A 65 -32.37 21.66 9.37
CA ILE A 65 -33.56 20.84 9.16
C ILE A 65 -33.69 20.51 7.66
N GLU A 66 -33.75 19.22 7.33
CA GLU A 66 -33.95 18.69 5.98
C GLU A 66 -35.41 18.28 5.74
N ASP A 67 -36.28 19.27 5.58
CA ASP A 67 -37.69 19.08 5.20
C ASP A 67 -37.94 19.48 3.72
N GLY A 68 -37.01 19.11 2.82
CA GLY A 68 -37.01 19.51 1.41
C GLY A 68 -36.37 20.88 1.11
N LYS A 69 -36.24 21.75 2.13
CA LYS A 69 -35.43 22.98 2.08
C LYS A 69 -34.55 23.06 3.33
N ARG A 70 -33.25 23.33 3.17
CA ARG A 70 -32.33 23.52 4.31
C ARG A 70 -32.73 24.79 5.07
N THR A 71 -33.19 24.61 6.30
CA THR A 71 -33.56 25.70 7.21
C THR A 71 -32.90 25.49 8.57
N THR A 72 -32.43 26.54 9.22
CA THR A 72 -31.88 26.43 10.57
C THR A 72 -32.98 26.38 11.62
N PHE A 73 -32.70 25.77 12.78
CA PHE A 73 -33.66 25.74 13.88
C PHE A 73 -34.05 27.14 14.36
N SER A 74 -33.11 28.10 14.40
CA SER A 74 -33.40 29.47 14.81
C SER A 74 -34.36 30.20 13.87
N THR A 75 -34.28 29.93 12.55
CA THR A 75 -35.20 30.49 11.56
C THR A 75 -36.60 29.88 11.68
N LYS A 76 -36.70 28.56 11.89
CA LYS A 76 -38.01 27.87 12.06
C LYS A 76 -38.65 28.16 13.42
N TYR A 77 -37.83 28.34 14.46
CA TYR A 77 -38.23 28.46 15.87
C TYR A 77 -37.71 29.78 16.49
N HIS A 78 -38.22 30.92 16.01
CA HIS A 78 -37.77 32.27 16.40
C HIS A 78 -37.95 32.62 17.90
N ASN A 79 -38.74 31.83 18.64
CA ASN A 79 -39.02 31.99 20.07
C ASN A 79 -38.79 30.68 20.82
N LEU A 80 -37.68 30.00 20.54
CA LEU A 80 -37.34 28.71 21.14
C LEU A 80 -37.21 28.84 22.66
N GLU A 81 -38.07 28.10 23.38
CA GLU A 81 -38.16 28.11 24.84
C GLU A 81 -37.40 26.93 25.45
N LYS A 82 -37.54 25.75 24.84
CA LYS A 82 -36.94 24.51 25.32
C LYS A 82 -36.39 23.66 24.16
N VAL A 83 -35.23 23.06 24.38
CA VAL A 83 -34.67 22.01 23.52
C VAL A 83 -34.20 20.86 24.39
N THR A 84 -34.67 19.66 24.10
CA THR A 84 -34.20 18.42 24.73
C THR A 84 -33.45 17.58 23.72
N THR A 85 -32.20 17.23 24.04
CA THR A 85 -31.36 16.32 23.25
C THR A 85 -31.37 14.95 23.90
N TYR A 86 -31.84 13.93 23.17
CA TYR A 86 -31.78 12.54 23.60
C TYR A 86 -30.55 11.85 23.01
N TYR A 87 -29.88 11.01 23.80
CA TYR A 87 -28.66 10.33 23.41
C TYR A 87 -28.54 8.93 24.03
N TYR A 88 -27.75 8.06 23.43
CA TYR A 88 -27.46 6.74 23.98
C TYR A 88 -26.36 6.83 25.05
N THR A 89 -26.60 6.30 26.25
CA THR A 89 -25.66 6.44 27.38
C THR A 89 -24.51 5.44 27.30
N LYS A 90 -24.77 4.23 26.80
CA LYS A 90 -23.78 3.16 26.70
C LYS A 90 -22.70 3.50 25.65
N GLY A 91 -21.44 3.37 26.04
CA GLY A 91 -20.28 3.67 25.18
C GLY A 91 -19.88 5.15 25.10
N THR A 92 -20.44 6.00 25.97
CA THR A 92 -20.01 7.40 26.09
C THR A 92 -19.10 7.59 27.32
N ASP A 93 -17.78 7.50 27.12
CA ASP A 93 -16.81 7.67 28.23
C ASP A 93 -16.78 9.11 28.77
N ASN A 94 -17.20 10.08 27.95
CA ASN A 94 -17.27 11.49 28.35
C ASN A 94 -18.62 11.81 29.00
N LYS A 95 -18.60 12.06 30.32
CA LYS A 95 -19.78 12.41 31.11
C LYS A 95 -20.35 13.79 30.78
N ASP A 96 -19.58 14.64 30.11
CA ASP A 96 -19.96 16.04 29.84
C ASP A 96 -20.24 16.32 28.34
N GLU A 97 -20.00 15.36 27.44
CA GLU A 97 -20.29 15.52 26.00
C GLU A 97 -21.24 14.45 25.44
N ILE A 98 -22.09 14.85 24.51
CA ILE A 98 -22.94 14.00 23.67
C ILE A 98 -22.22 13.76 22.34
N LYS A 99 -21.64 12.56 22.19
CA LYS A 99 -20.93 12.17 20.95
C LYS A 99 -21.87 11.97 19.76
N VAL A 100 -23.07 11.44 20.00
CA VAL A 100 -24.07 11.16 18.95
C VAL A 100 -25.45 11.50 19.51
N PRO A 101 -26.00 12.69 19.21
CA PRO A 101 -27.37 13.01 19.57
C PRO A 101 -28.32 12.27 18.63
N LEU A 102 -29.41 11.71 19.17
CA LEU A 102 -30.31 10.82 18.43
C LEU A 102 -31.56 11.56 17.96
N VAL A 103 -32.22 12.25 18.90
CA VAL A 103 -33.50 12.94 18.70
C VAL A 103 -33.45 14.29 19.40
N LEU A 104 -34.03 15.31 18.77
CA LEU A 104 -34.31 16.60 19.38
C LEU A 104 -35.80 16.77 19.60
N ARG A 105 -36.17 17.20 20.81
CA ARG A 105 -37.51 17.70 21.13
C ARG A 105 -37.42 19.20 21.35
N VAL A 106 -38.05 19.98 20.46
CA VAL A 106 -38.02 21.45 20.50
C VAL A 106 -39.40 22.01 20.79
N ARG A 107 -39.45 23.14 21.51
CA ARG A 107 -40.69 23.87 21.80
C ARG A 107 -40.48 25.37 21.77
N ASN A 108 -41.30 26.05 20.97
CA ASN A 108 -41.44 27.50 21.02
C ASN A 108 -42.30 27.91 22.21
N LYS A 109 -42.08 29.15 22.70
CA LYS A 109 -42.90 29.76 23.73
C LYS A 109 -44.38 29.73 23.34
N GLY A 110 -45.21 29.06 24.14
CA GLY A 110 -46.65 28.89 23.88
C GLY A 110 -47.01 27.90 22.76
N GLY A 111 -46.03 27.27 22.12
CA GLY A 111 -46.22 26.28 21.05
C GLY A 111 -46.27 24.84 21.54
N ALA A 112 -46.62 23.94 20.62
CA ALA A 112 -46.51 22.50 20.79
C ALA A 112 -45.05 22.03 20.74
N TYR A 113 -44.80 20.82 21.24
CA TYR A 113 -43.51 20.16 21.04
C TYR A 113 -43.40 19.60 19.61
N HIS A 114 -42.19 19.60 19.08
CA HIS A 114 -41.85 18.96 17.81
C HIS A 114 -40.65 18.05 18.00
N LEU A 115 -40.65 16.90 17.30
CA LEU A 115 -39.56 15.94 17.31
C LEU A 115 -38.80 15.95 15.99
N TYR A 116 -37.48 15.79 16.09
CA TYR A 116 -36.56 15.69 14.97
C TYR A 116 -35.60 14.55 15.21
N PHE A 117 -35.33 13.71 14.21
CA PHE A 117 -34.27 12.71 14.30
C PHE A 117 -33.02 13.17 13.57
N ASN A 118 -31.86 12.82 14.12
CA ASN A 118 -30.59 13.04 13.48
C ASN A 118 -30.46 12.10 12.27
N ILE A 119 -30.08 12.64 11.12
CA ILE A 119 -29.96 11.87 9.86
C ILE A 119 -28.52 11.72 9.38
N GLY A 120 -27.56 12.43 10.00
CA GLY A 120 -26.19 12.55 9.51
C GLY A 120 -25.13 12.12 10.52
N GLY A 121 -23.98 11.63 10.01
CA GLY A 121 -22.83 11.28 10.85
C GLY A 121 -22.10 12.49 11.45
N ASP A 122 -22.35 13.71 10.96
CA ASP A 122 -21.79 14.95 11.50
C ASP A 122 -22.70 15.63 12.54
N ASN A 123 -23.85 15.02 12.85
CA ASN A 123 -24.81 15.42 13.89
C ASN A 123 -25.44 16.81 13.74
N ILE A 124 -25.26 17.48 12.59
CA ILE A 124 -25.83 18.81 12.33
C ILE A 124 -27.13 18.76 11.52
N LYS A 125 -27.47 17.61 10.91
CA LYS A 125 -28.63 17.47 10.03
C LYS A 125 -29.76 16.70 10.71
N TRP A 126 -30.97 17.26 10.61
CA TRP A 126 -32.13 16.78 11.35
C TRP A 126 -33.36 16.71 10.44
N LYS A 127 -34.20 15.70 10.61
CA LYS A 127 -35.45 15.54 9.85
C LYS A 127 -36.65 15.51 10.78
N TRP A 128 -37.71 16.24 10.43
CA TRP A 128 -38.91 16.31 11.24
C TRP A 128 -39.61 14.95 11.34
N ILE A 129 -40.11 14.62 12.54
CA ILE A 129 -40.93 13.43 12.78
C ILE A 129 -42.40 13.88 12.77
N PRO A 130 -43.18 13.51 11.74
CA PRO A 130 -44.62 13.73 11.77
C PRO A 130 -45.22 12.90 12.91
N LEU A 131 -45.81 13.59 13.87
CA LEU A 131 -46.58 12.94 14.92
C LEU A 131 -47.90 12.51 14.30
N HIS A 132 -48.12 11.20 14.15
CA HIS A 132 -49.47 10.71 13.94
C HIS A 132 -50.31 11.00 15.19
N ASN A 133 -51.63 11.22 15.03
CA ASN A 133 -52.55 11.73 16.07
C ASN A 133 -52.54 11.00 17.44
N SER A 134 -51.85 9.87 17.57
CA SER A 134 -51.70 9.10 18.81
C SER A 134 -50.41 9.39 19.60
N LEU A 135 -49.42 10.07 19.02
CA LEU A 135 -48.10 10.22 19.67
C LEU A 135 -48.09 11.42 20.62
N VAL A 136 -48.43 11.17 21.87
CA VAL A 136 -48.30 12.17 22.95
C VAL A 136 -46.82 12.40 23.20
N ILE A 137 -46.29 13.55 22.80
CA ILE A 137 -44.90 13.90 23.16
C ILE A 137 -44.86 14.06 24.68
N PRO A 138 -44.10 13.21 25.40
CA PRO A 138 -44.03 13.28 26.84
C PRO A 138 -43.39 14.61 27.24
N ALA A 139 -43.84 15.20 28.35
CA ALA A 139 -43.20 16.38 28.93
C ALA A 139 -42.18 15.95 30.00
N GLY A 140 -41.08 16.71 30.13
CA GLY A 140 -40.05 16.44 31.14
C GLY A 140 -39.16 15.25 30.79
N ASP A 141 -38.87 14.44 31.81
CA ASP A 141 -38.02 13.25 31.86
C ASP A 141 -38.75 11.95 31.45
N ARG A 142 -40.05 12.02 31.16
CA ARG A 142 -40.86 10.88 30.74
C ARG A 142 -40.57 10.49 29.28
N THR A 143 -40.75 9.21 28.97
CA THR A 143 -40.75 8.67 27.60
C THR A 143 -42.11 8.04 27.27
N THR A 144 -42.40 7.82 25.99
CA THR A 144 -43.48 6.92 25.54
C THR A 144 -42.87 5.76 24.79
N GLN A 145 -43.60 4.67 24.62
CA GLN A 145 -43.11 3.51 23.88
C GLN A 145 -42.70 3.88 22.45
N GLU A 146 -43.43 4.79 21.79
CA GLU A 146 -43.10 5.23 20.44
C GLU A 146 -41.83 6.07 20.38
N LEU A 147 -41.60 6.95 21.38
CA LEU A 147 -40.35 7.69 21.49
C LEU A 147 -39.19 6.74 21.79
N THR A 148 -39.35 5.80 22.74
CA THR A 148 -38.35 4.77 23.05
C THR A 148 -38.01 3.95 21.81
N ASN A 149 -39.01 3.49 21.06
CA ASN A 149 -38.80 2.76 19.80
C ASN A 149 -38.04 3.62 18.76
N THR A 150 -38.35 4.91 18.69
CA THR A 150 -37.64 5.86 17.81
C THR A 150 -36.19 6.03 18.23
N LEU A 151 -35.92 6.18 19.53
CA LEU A 151 -34.57 6.25 20.08
C LEU A 151 -33.78 4.97 19.79
N VAL A 152 -34.39 3.80 19.97
CA VAL A 152 -33.79 2.50 19.64
C VAL A 152 -33.41 2.43 18.17
N VAL A 153 -34.32 2.77 17.25
CA VAL A 153 -34.05 2.76 15.80
C VAL A 153 -32.94 3.73 15.43
N GLN A 154 -32.96 4.97 15.95
CA GLN A 154 -31.92 5.96 15.68
C GLN A 154 -30.57 5.54 16.26
N THR A 155 -30.57 4.91 17.42
CA THR A 155 -29.34 4.40 18.04
C THR A 155 -28.72 3.33 17.18
N CYS A 156 -29.51 2.37 16.72
CA CYS A 156 -29.02 1.34 15.81
C CYS A 156 -28.42 1.91 14.52
N ARG A 157 -29.05 2.94 13.96
CA ARG A 157 -28.60 3.59 12.72
C ARG A 157 -27.34 4.42 12.93
N LEU A 158 -27.36 5.39 13.84
CA LEU A 158 -26.30 6.39 14.00
C LEU A 158 -25.04 5.83 14.68
N HIS A 159 -25.21 4.85 15.59
CA HIS A 159 -24.08 4.12 16.17
C HIS A 159 -23.69 2.88 15.35
N ILE A 160 -24.36 2.63 14.22
CA ILE A 160 -24.10 1.50 13.31
C ILE A 160 -24.09 0.16 14.10
N LEU A 161 -25.07 -0.03 14.99
CA LEU A 161 -25.10 -1.21 15.86
C LEU A 161 -25.50 -2.49 15.11
N HIS A 162 -26.11 -2.39 13.93
CA HIS A 162 -26.41 -3.56 13.10
C HIS A 162 -25.21 -3.94 12.20
N LYS A 163 -23.97 -3.74 12.65
CA LYS A 163 -22.78 -3.98 11.81
C LYS A 163 -22.27 -5.41 11.87
N ILE A 164 -21.64 -5.83 10.79
CA ILE A 164 -20.68 -6.94 10.79
C ILE A 164 -19.29 -6.31 10.96
N ASP A 165 -18.68 -6.50 12.11
CA ASP A 165 -17.35 -5.96 12.42
C ASP A 165 -16.30 -7.04 12.18
N ILE A 166 -15.62 -6.98 11.05
CA ILE A 166 -14.73 -8.06 10.62
C ILE A 166 -13.43 -8.09 11.43
N CYS A 167 -13.05 -7.00 12.11
CA CYS A 167 -11.84 -6.97 12.95
C CYS A 167 -12.05 -7.62 14.33
N LYS A 168 -13.28 -8.02 14.67
CA LYS A 168 -13.59 -8.67 15.94
C LYS A 168 -13.62 -10.18 15.73
N GLY A 169 -12.54 -10.82 16.15
CA GLY A 169 -12.46 -12.27 16.24
C GLY A 169 -13.31 -12.81 17.37
N ASP A 170 -13.61 -14.11 17.30
CA ASP A 170 -14.33 -14.86 18.33
C ASP A 170 -13.82 -14.57 19.75
N ASN A 171 -14.52 -13.68 20.46
CA ASN A 171 -14.48 -13.62 21.91
C ASN A 171 -15.32 -14.77 22.52
N GLY A 172 -15.17 -15.97 21.96
CA GLY A 172 -15.80 -17.23 22.36
C GLY A 172 -17.30 -17.32 22.05
N ASN A 173 -17.68 -17.91 20.89
CA ASN A 173 -19.06 -18.30 20.52
C ASN A 173 -20.16 -17.31 20.95
N LYS A 174 -19.85 -16.01 21.01
CA LYS A 174 -20.76 -15.05 21.61
C LYS A 174 -21.65 -14.52 20.50
N LEU A 175 -22.90 -14.95 20.54
CA LEU A 175 -23.96 -14.36 19.75
C LEU A 175 -23.96 -12.84 19.98
N TYR A 176 -23.59 -12.08 18.95
CA TYR A 176 -23.78 -10.64 18.98
C TYR A 176 -25.27 -10.38 18.83
N THR A 177 -25.82 -9.65 19.79
CA THR A 177 -27.19 -9.16 19.76
C THR A 177 -27.11 -7.66 19.92
N CYS A 178 -27.71 -6.91 19.01
CA CYS A 178 -27.68 -5.45 19.05
C CYS A 178 -28.17 -4.97 20.43
N PRO A 179 -27.32 -4.25 21.19
CA PRO A 179 -27.62 -3.92 22.58
C PRO A 179 -28.76 -2.91 22.71
N ALA A 180 -29.15 -2.24 21.63
CA ALA A 180 -30.25 -1.27 21.64
C ALA A 180 -31.60 -1.90 21.29
N CYS A 181 -31.67 -2.76 20.26
CA CYS A 181 -32.94 -3.26 19.75
C CYS A 181 -33.17 -4.77 19.92
N GLY A 182 -32.13 -5.55 20.21
CA GLY A 182 -32.21 -7.02 20.26
C GLY A 182 -32.43 -7.72 18.90
N LYS A 183 -32.81 -7.00 17.84
CA LYS A 183 -33.21 -7.57 16.54
C LYS A 183 -32.04 -8.08 15.72
N ALA A 184 -30.98 -7.29 15.60
CA ALA A 184 -29.81 -7.71 14.84
C ALA A 184 -29.03 -8.75 15.62
N ARG A 185 -29.02 -9.98 15.09
CA ARG A 185 -28.40 -11.15 15.71
C ARG A 185 -27.38 -11.71 14.75
N LEU A 186 -26.12 -11.64 15.15
CA LEU A 186 -24.99 -12.11 14.36
C LEU A 186 -24.25 -13.18 15.14
N TRP A 187 -24.11 -14.35 14.53
CA TRP A 187 -23.20 -15.37 15.00
C TRP A 187 -21.86 -15.20 14.30
N SER A 188 -20.78 -15.13 15.07
CA SER A 188 -19.43 -15.24 14.53
C SER A 188 -18.84 -16.55 15.04
N ASP A 189 -18.26 -17.33 14.13
CA ASP A 189 -17.52 -18.55 14.47
C ASP A 189 -16.29 -18.60 13.57
N ALA A 190 -15.14 -18.87 14.18
CA ALA A 190 -13.96 -19.32 13.46
C ALA A 190 -14.30 -20.70 12.89
N GLU A 191 -14.37 -20.82 11.57
CA GLU A 191 -14.84 -22.05 10.92
C GLU A 191 -14.03 -23.26 11.41
N LYS A 192 -14.64 -24.07 12.29
CA LYS A 192 -14.06 -25.33 12.78
C LYS A 192 -14.27 -26.48 11.79
N TYR A 193 -15.13 -26.30 10.78
CA TYR A 193 -15.78 -27.39 10.04
C TYR A 193 -15.48 -27.46 8.53
N GLY A 194 -14.57 -26.64 8.01
CA GLY A 194 -14.01 -26.78 6.66
C GLY A 194 -12.66 -27.50 6.67
N LYS A 195 -12.23 -28.09 5.53
CA LYS A 195 -10.81 -28.44 5.37
C LYS A 195 -10.02 -27.14 5.55
N PRO A 196 -9.22 -26.98 6.62
CA PRO A 196 -8.50 -25.74 6.84
C PRO A 196 -7.60 -25.51 5.63
N ILE A 197 -7.67 -24.33 5.03
CA ILE A 197 -6.58 -23.89 4.16
C ILE A 197 -5.41 -23.68 5.11
N ASP A 198 -4.38 -24.50 4.95
CA ASP A 198 -3.27 -24.54 5.89
C ASP A 198 -2.72 -23.13 6.14
N CYS A 199 -2.47 -22.81 7.41
CA CYS A 199 -2.01 -21.51 7.94
C CYS A 199 -2.97 -20.30 7.83
N TYR A 200 -4.22 -20.48 7.41
CA TYR A 200 -5.23 -19.43 7.40
C TYR A 200 -6.39 -19.74 8.34
N ARG A 201 -6.96 -18.69 8.95
CA ARG A 201 -8.21 -18.76 9.69
C ARG A 201 -9.29 -18.07 8.87
N LYS A 202 -10.47 -18.68 8.82
CA LYS A 202 -11.66 -18.09 8.24
C LYS A 202 -12.66 -17.81 9.36
N PHE A 203 -13.08 -16.57 9.49
CA PHE A 203 -14.12 -16.16 10.42
C PHE A 203 -15.42 -15.99 9.65
N CYS A 204 -16.44 -16.74 10.03
CA CYS A 204 -17.74 -16.75 9.37
C CYS A 204 -18.73 -15.97 10.24
N HIS A 205 -19.30 -14.91 9.67
CA HIS A 205 -20.34 -14.09 10.25
C HIS A 205 -21.68 -14.51 9.63
N THR A 206 -22.48 -15.28 10.37
CA THR A 206 -23.80 -15.77 9.96
C THR A 206 -24.91 -14.89 10.53
N LEU A 207 -25.79 -14.42 9.64
CA LEU A 207 -26.95 -13.61 10.00
C LEU A 207 -28.08 -14.50 10.52
N LEU A 208 -28.49 -14.31 11.78
CA LEU A 208 -29.48 -15.16 12.44
C LEU A 208 -30.87 -14.55 12.57
N ASP A 209 -31.01 -13.26 12.35
CA ASP A 209 -32.26 -12.54 12.61
C ASP A 209 -33.48 -13.06 11.83
N ASP A 210 -34.65 -12.99 12.42
CA ASP A 210 -35.94 -13.43 11.86
C ASP A 210 -36.67 -12.32 11.09
N GLY A 211 -36.05 -11.14 10.95
CA GLY A 211 -36.67 -9.88 10.54
C GLY A 211 -37.11 -9.78 9.07
N ASN A 212 -37.64 -10.85 8.48
CA ASN A 212 -38.14 -10.94 7.09
C ASN A 212 -37.14 -10.41 6.04
N GLY A 213 -35.83 -10.46 6.32
CA GLY A 213 -34.78 -9.92 5.44
C GLY A 213 -34.69 -8.39 5.39
N ARG A 214 -35.41 -7.65 6.23
CA ARG A 214 -35.46 -6.17 6.17
C ARG A 214 -34.31 -5.45 6.88
N VAL A 215 -33.51 -6.16 7.67
CA VAL A 215 -32.36 -5.58 8.38
C VAL A 215 -31.14 -5.66 7.46
N THR A 216 -30.57 -4.50 7.19
CA THR A 216 -29.31 -4.36 6.46
C THR A 216 -28.16 -4.20 7.44
N TYR A 217 -27.10 -4.95 7.20
CA TYR A 217 -25.89 -5.02 7.99
C TYR A 217 -24.73 -4.39 7.23
N PRO A 218 -24.36 -3.13 7.54
CA PRO A 218 -23.12 -2.57 7.03
C PRO A 218 -21.92 -3.40 7.51
N VAL A 219 -21.01 -3.70 6.60
CA VAL A 219 -19.76 -4.37 6.93
C VAL A 219 -18.73 -3.32 7.30
N THR A 220 -18.03 -3.53 8.40
CA THR A 220 -17.11 -2.56 9.00
C THR A 220 -15.81 -3.23 9.41
N TYR A 221 -14.72 -2.47 9.40
CA TYR A 221 -13.45 -2.83 10.01
C TYR A 221 -13.26 -1.91 11.23
N GLY A 222 -13.59 -2.40 12.42
CA GLY A 222 -13.71 -1.58 13.62
C GLY A 222 -14.86 -0.59 13.49
N ASN A 223 -14.54 0.71 13.46
CA ASN A 223 -15.54 1.76 13.25
C ASN A 223 -15.55 2.29 11.81
N ASP A 224 -14.63 1.85 10.96
CA ASP A 224 -14.55 2.28 9.58
C ASP A 224 -15.49 1.43 8.71
N LEU A 225 -16.34 2.09 7.92
CA LEU A 225 -17.26 1.44 6.99
C LEU A 225 -16.48 0.86 5.81
N ILE A 226 -16.68 -0.44 5.53
CA ILE A 226 -16.04 -1.06 4.39
C ILE A 226 -16.65 -0.52 3.11
N SER A 227 -15.77 -0.09 2.23
CA SER A 227 -16.08 0.35 0.89
C SER A 227 -15.39 -0.56 -0.13
N TYR A 228 -16.05 -0.78 -1.26
CA TYR A 228 -15.49 -1.57 -2.34
C TYR A 228 -15.67 -0.89 -3.70
N GLN A 229 -14.80 -1.25 -4.63
CA GLN A 229 -14.87 -0.86 -6.03
C GLN A 229 -15.12 -2.13 -6.86
N GLU A 230 -16.00 -2.04 -7.86
CA GLU A 230 -16.06 -3.08 -8.90
C GLU A 230 -14.70 -3.13 -9.61
N TYR A 231 -14.26 -4.29 -10.12
CA TYR A 231 -12.94 -4.44 -10.77
C TYR A 231 -12.62 -3.33 -11.80
N ASN A 232 -13.62 -2.88 -12.56
CA ASN A 232 -13.53 -1.77 -13.53
C ASN A 232 -14.29 -0.49 -13.13
N GLY A 233 -14.92 -0.48 -11.96
CA GLY A 233 -15.65 0.69 -11.47
C GLY A 233 -14.70 1.81 -11.08
N LYS A 234 -15.17 3.05 -10.94
CA LYS A 234 -14.39 4.18 -10.33
C LYS A 234 -14.99 4.67 -9.00
N ILE A 235 -16.18 4.17 -8.69
CA ILE A 235 -17.02 4.59 -7.57
C ILE A 235 -16.86 3.58 -6.44
N TRP A 236 -16.59 4.11 -5.25
CA TRP A 236 -16.57 3.34 -4.02
C TRP A 236 -18.00 3.20 -3.51
N LYS A 237 -18.43 1.96 -3.30
CA LYS A 237 -19.74 1.62 -2.73
C LYS A 237 -19.54 1.14 -1.30
N SER A 238 -20.42 1.52 -0.38
CA SER A 238 -20.46 0.89 0.94
C SER A 238 -20.86 -0.57 0.79
N LEU A 239 -20.15 -1.48 1.47
CA LEU A 239 -20.56 -2.88 1.54
C LEU A 239 -21.58 -3.06 2.67
N SER A 240 -22.77 -3.50 2.30
CA SER A 240 -23.83 -3.86 3.23
C SER A 240 -24.53 -5.11 2.73
N VAL A 241 -25.00 -5.94 3.65
CA VAL A 241 -25.67 -7.22 3.33
C VAL A 241 -26.97 -7.37 4.11
N SER A 242 -27.89 -8.20 3.67
CA SER A 242 -29.13 -8.54 4.39
C SER A 242 -29.32 -10.05 4.43
N LYS A 243 -30.09 -10.58 5.39
CA LYS A 243 -30.33 -12.03 5.44
C LYS A 243 -31.00 -12.58 4.17
N SER A 244 -31.81 -11.76 3.49
CA SER A 244 -32.45 -12.15 2.23
C SER A 244 -31.47 -12.32 1.07
N ASP A 245 -30.38 -11.57 1.05
CA ASP A 245 -29.38 -11.62 -0.03
C ASP A 245 -28.13 -12.42 0.33
N CYS A 246 -27.81 -12.54 1.62
CA CYS A 246 -26.57 -13.07 2.14
C CYS A 246 -26.82 -14.05 3.29
N SER A 247 -26.27 -15.24 3.15
CA SER A 247 -26.29 -16.28 4.19
C SER A 247 -25.16 -16.12 5.20
N SER A 248 -23.97 -15.69 4.72
CA SER A 248 -22.83 -15.41 5.58
C SER A 248 -21.80 -14.49 4.90
N VAL A 249 -21.08 -13.74 5.72
CA VAL A 249 -19.87 -13.02 5.34
C VAL A 249 -18.68 -13.71 5.99
N SER A 250 -17.72 -14.17 5.20
CA SER A 250 -16.54 -14.85 5.71
C SER A 250 -15.28 -14.06 5.42
N VAL A 251 -14.37 -13.97 6.38
CA VAL A 251 -13.12 -13.21 6.20
C VAL A 251 -11.91 -14.08 6.53
N TYR A 252 -10.91 -14.03 5.66
CA TYR A 252 -9.70 -14.81 5.76
C TYR A 252 -8.57 -13.98 6.38
N TYR A 253 -7.91 -14.57 7.37
CA TYR A 253 -6.75 -14.01 8.06
C TYR A 253 -5.62 -15.03 8.09
N TRP A 254 -4.39 -14.53 8.16
CA TRP A 254 -3.25 -15.39 8.47
C TRP A 254 -3.31 -15.85 9.93
N ILE A 255 -2.98 -17.11 10.22
CA ILE A 255 -3.04 -17.67 11.58
C ILE A 255 -2.14 -16.94 12.59
N GLY A 256 -1.08 -16.28 12.10
CA GLY A 256 -0.19 -15.46 12.91
C GLY A 256 -0.69 -14.03 13.12
N ASP A 257 -1.72 -13.60 12.41
CA ASP A 257 -2.39 -12.34 12.67
C ASP A 257 -3.41 -12.52 13.81
N GLU A 258 -2.91 -12.60 15.05
CA GLU A 258 -3.71 -12.96 16.23
C GLU A 258 -4.77 -11.91 16.57
N ASN A 259 -4.50 -10.65 16.22
CA ASN A 259 -5.39 -9.52 16.48
C ASN A 259 -6.38 -9.27 15.33
N LEU A 260 -6.28 -10.02 14.23
CA LEU A 260 -7.06 -9.79 13.00
C LEU A 260 -6.83 -8.38 12.43
N ASP A 261 -5.60 -7.90 12.55
CA ASP A 261 -5.20 -6.58 12.11
C ASP A 261 -5.07 -6.50 10.58
N ASN A 262 -5.00 -7.63 9.86
CA ASN A 262 -4.69 -7.72 8.44
C ASN A 262 -5.61 -8.73 7.72
N PRO A 263 -6.89 -8.38 7.47
CA PRO A 263 -7.79 -9.20 6.67
C PRO A 263 -7.24 -9.35 5.25
N LEU A 264 -7.38 -10.54 4.65
CA LEU A 264 -6.81 -10.86 3.35
C LEU A 264 -7.89 -10.83 2.25
N LEU A 265 -8.86 -11.74 2.37
CA LEU A 265 -9.98 -11.90 1.45
C LEU A 265 -11.28 -11.92 2.24
N MET A 266 -12.36 -11.49 1.58
CA MET A 266 -13.71 -11.56 2.11
C MET A 266 -14.63 -12.23 1.09
N GLU A 267 -15.39 -13.21 1.55
CA GLU A 267 -16.40 -13.96 0.81
C GLU A 267 -17.79 -13.56 1.33
N VAL A 268 -18.64 -13.02 0.45
CA VAL A 268 -20.05 -12.75 0.73
C VAL A 268 -20.89 -13.82 0.04
N LYS A 269 -21.37 -14.79 0.81
CA LYS A 269 -22.10 -15.95 0.29
C LYS A 269 -23.59 -15.64 0.16
N ARG A 270 -24.12 -15.71 -1.06
CA ARG A 270 -25.51 -15.34 -1.33
C ARG A 270 -26.50 -16.39 -0.84
N THR A 271 -27.68 -15.95 -0.40
CA THR A 271 -28.80 -16.84 -0.05
C THR A 271 -29.35 -17.52 -1.31
N GLY A 272 -29.85 -18.75 -1.19
CA GLY A 272 -30.51 -19.47 -2.31
C GLY A 272 -29.57 -20.11 -3.35
N GLY A 273 -28.28 -20.28 -3.02
CA GLY A 273 -27.32 -20.96 -3.90
C GLY A 273 -26.74 -20.08 -5.02
N GLY A 274 -26.96 -18.76 -4.97
CA GLY A 274 -26.51 -17.79 -5.99
C GLY A 274 -25.00 -17.53 -6.08
N GLY A 275 -24.15 -18.47 -5.67
CA GLY A 275 -22.70 -18.30 -5.60
C GLY A 275 -22.21 -17.37 -4.47
N SER A 276 -20.93 -17.02 -4.52
CA SER A 276 -20.30 -16.09 -3.57
C SER A 276 -19.66 -14.92 -4.33
N ASP A 277 -19.85 -13.71 -3.81
CA ASP A 277 -19.06 -12.55 -4.22
C ASP A 277 -17.76 -12.51 -3.41
N TRP A 278 -16.63 -12.22 -4.05
CA TRP A 278 -15.34 -12.14 -3.38
C TRP A 278 -14.75 -10.75 -3.47
N TYR A 279 -14.10 -10.35 -2.39
CA TYR A 279 -13.49 -9.04 -2.24
C TYR A 279 -12.04 -9.23 -1.79
N GLU A 280 -11.13 -8.56 -2.49
CA GLU A 280 -9.71 -8.51 -2.16
C GLU A 280 -9.40 -7.23 -1.40
N ASN A 281 -8.70 -7.37 -0.27
CA ASN A 281 -8.24 -6.22 0.47
C ASN A 281 -7.15 -5.48 -0.32
N ILE A 282 -7.29 -4.16 -0.44
CA ILE A 282 -6.30 -3.28 -1.07
C ILE A 282 -5.87 -2.15 -0.14
N GLY A 283 -5.95 -2.38 1.17
CA GLY A 283 -5.36 -1.55 2.21
C GLY A 283 -3.85 -1.40 2.06
N ASP A 284 -3.26 -0.54 2.87
CA ASP A 284 -1.80 -0.45 2.99
C ASP A 284 -1.32 -1.36 4.14
N TYR A 285 -0.08 -1.86 4.08
CA TYR A 285 0.54 -2.63 5.18
C TYR A 285 0.49 -1.83 6.50
N GLY A 286 -0.10 -2.41 7.56
CA GLY A 286 -0.30 -1.74 8.86
C GLY A 286 -1.26 -0.54 8.82
N GLY A 287 -1.97 -0.36 7.72
CA GLY A 287 -2.95 0.71 7.52
C GLY A 287 -4.37 0.28 7.85
N LYS A 288 -5.33 1.14 7.53
CA LYS A 288 -6.76 0.83 7.69
C LYS A 288 -7.24 -0.08 6.55
N HIS A 289 -7.99 -1.14 6.86
CA HIS A 289 -8.45 -2.16 5.90
C HIS A 289 -9.93 -2.01 5.50
N TYR A 290 -10.37 -0.76 5.28
CA TYR A 290 -11.76 -0.44 4.91
C TYR A 290 -11.98 -0.38 3.39
N ARG A 291 -10.97 -0.73 2.57
CA ARG A 291 -11.04 -0.63 1.10
C ARG A 291 -10.74 -1.93 0.40
N TRP A 292 -11.63 -2.29 -0.50
CA TRP A 292 -11.67 -3.59 -1.13
C TRP A 292 -11.95 -3.48 -2.63
N ILE A 293 -11.50 -4.45 -3.41
CA ILE A 293 -11.88 -4.61 -4.83
C ILE A 293 -12.71 -5.88 -4.96
N LYS A 294 -13.85 -5.79 -5.64
CA LYS A 294 -14.64 -6.96 -5.98
C LYS A 294 -13.95 -7.72 -7.12
N LEU A 295 -13.70 -9.02 -6.90
CA LEU A 295 -13.05 -9.89 -7.88
C LEU A 295 -14.00 -10.27 -9.02
N GLU A 296 -13.43 -10.51 -10.21
CA GLU A 296 -14.20 -10.93 -11.37
C GLU A 296 -14.60 -12.42 -11.29
N PRO A 297 -15.74 -12.82 -11.88
CA PRO A 297 -16.19 -14.21 -11.87
C PRO A 297 -15.15 -15.22 -12.41
N GLY A 298 -14.31 -14.83 -13.37
CA GLY A 298 -13.27 -15.68 -13.95
C GLY A 298 -12.17 -16.07 -12.95
N GLU A 299 -11.76 -15.14 -12.09
CA GLU A 299 -10.82 -15.42 -11.00
C GLU A 299 -11.49 -16.28 -9.92
N ILE A 300 -12.72 -15.92 -9.54
CA ILE A 300 -13.50 -16.58 -8.48
C ILE A 300 -13.86 -18.02 -8.82
N ALA A 301 -14.07 -18.36 -10.10
CA ALA A 301 -14.42 -19.71 -10.53
C ALA A 301 -13.41 -20.75 -9.99
N SER A 302 -12.14 -20.36 -9.86
CA SER A 302 -11.07 -21.20 -9.32
C SER A 302 -11.11 -21.39 -7.78
N PHE A 303 -11.86 -20.55 -7.05
CA PHE A 303 -11.96 -20.59 -5.58
C PHE A 303 -13.03 -21.55 -5.08
N SER A 304 -13.99 -21.93 -5.94
CA SER A 304 -15.18 -22.72 -5.60
C SER A 304 -14.91 -24.07 -4.90
N ASN A 305 -13.70 -24.62 -5.04
CA ASN A 305 -13.26 -25.86 -4.39
C ASN A 305 -12.35 -25.65 -3.17
N TYR A 306 -12.22 -24.40 -2.67
CA TYR A 306 -11.23 -24.01 -1.65
C TYR A 306 -9.83 -24.59 -1.93
N GLY A 307 -9.45 -24.54 -3.21
CA GLY A 307 -8.27 -25.23 -3.74
C GLY A 307 -6.99 -24.38 -3.73
N LYS A 308 -5.97 -24.87 -4.44
CA LYS A 308 -4.63 -24.27 -4.53
C LYS A 308 -4.63 -22.81 -5.03
N GLU A 309 -5.60 -22.40 -5.85
CA GLU A 309 -5.66 -21.01 -6.34
C GLU A 309 -6.09 -20.01 -5.26
N LEU A 310 -7.04 -20.40 -4.40
CA LEU A 310 -7.42 -19.58 -3.23
C LEU A 310 -6.25 -19.49 -2.25
N GLU A 311 -5.58 -20.61 -1.96
CA GLU A 311 -4.37 -20.64 -1.13
C GLU A 311 -3.27 -19.74 -1.71
N LYS A 312 -3.00 -19.82 -3.01
CA LYS A 312 -2.02 -18.96 -3.70
C LYS A 312 -2.37 -17.47 -3.57
N LYS A 313 -3.66 -17.11 -3.66
CA LYS A 313 -4.12 -15.73 -3.45
C LYS A 313 -3.94 -15.29 -2.00
N LEU A 314 -4.25 -16.15 -1.03
CA LEU A 314 -4.04 -15.89 0.39
C LEU A 314 -2.55 -15.76 0.74
N ASP A 315 -1.68 -16.60 0.18
CA ASP A 315 -0.22 -16.53 0.34
C ASP A 315 0.34 -15.21 -0.16
N LEU A 316 -0.15 -14.79 -1.31
CA LEU A 316 0.21 -13.51 -1.88
C LEU A 316 -0.20 -12.35 -0.98
N LEU A 317 -1.47 -12.31 -0.56
CA LEU A 317 -1.98 -11.23 0.30
C LEU A 317 -1.36 -11.25 1.70
N SER A 318 -1.08 -12.44 2.24
CA SER A 318 -0.38 -12.61 3.51
C SER A 318 1.07 -12.13 3.41
N CYS A 319 1.72 -12.35 2.27
CA CYS A 319 3.01 -11.75 2.00
C CYS A 319 2.91 -10.21 1.90
N VAL A 320 1.90 -9.66 1.22
CA VAL A 320 1.68 -8.21 1.13
C VAL A 320 1.46 -7.60 2.53
N PHE A 321 0.47 -8.09 3.29
CA PHE A 321 -0.05 -7.45 4.50
C PHE A 321 0.57 -7.93 5.81
N ASN A 322 1.04 -9.18 5.88
CA ASN A 322 1.64 -9.73 7.10
C ASN A 322 3.16 -9.91 6.99
N GLY A 323 3.74 -9.69 5.79
CA GLY A 323 5.15 -10.02 5.54
C GLY A 323 5.43 -11.51 5.72
N ALA A 324 4.39 -12.36 5.62
CA ALA A 324 4.49 -13.79 5.86
C ALA A 324 4.76 -14.53 4.54
N VAL A 325 5.78 -15.38 4.54
CA VAL A 325 6.25 -16.10 3.34
C VAL A 325 6.19 -17.61 3.55
N LYS A 326 6.12 -18.36 2.45
CA LYS A 326 6.32 -19.82 2.46
C LYS A 326 7.75 -20.16 2.08
N ILE A 327 8.42 -20.98 2.89
CA ILE A 327 9.78 -21.43 2.62
C ILE A 327 9.74 -22.87 2.14
N ARG A 328 10.25 -23.12 0.93
CA ARG A 328 10.49 -24.47 0.42
C ARG A 328 11.95 -24.85 0.65
N LEU A 329 12.19 -25.80 1.55
CA LEU A 329 13.53 -26.24 1.94
C LEU A 329 14.28 -26.82 0.73
N GLY A 330 15.52 -26.36 0.50
CA GLY A 330 16.38 -26.80 -0.59
C GLY A 330 16.14 -26.11 -1.94
N LEU A 331 15.06 -25.33 -2.08
CA LEU A 331 14.70 -24.61 -3.30
C LEU A 331 14.96 -23.11 -3.17
N SER A 332 15.12 -22.44 -4.31
CA SER A 332 15.05 -20.98 -4.35
C SER A 332 13.61 -20.55 -4.07
N SER A 333 13.31 -20.15 -2.84
CA SER A 333 11.99 -19.68 -2.47
C SER A 333 11.82 -18.21 -2.84
N ASN A 334 10.89 -17.94 -3.75
CA ASN A 334 10.22 -16.64 -3.80
C ASN A 334 9.20 -16.57 -2.66
N CYS A 335 8.66 -15.38 -2.37
CA CYS A 335 7.65 -15.25 -1.32
C CYS A 335 6.37 -16.03 -1.62
N HIS A 336 6.05 -16.15 -2.90
CA HIS A 336 4.93 -16.88 -3.47
C HIS A 336 5.26 -17.31 -4.91
N ASN A 337 4.44 -18.18 -5.49
CA ASN A 337 4.75 -18.86 -6.77
C ASN A 337 4.71 -17.93 -8.00
N SER A 338 4.03 -16.78 -7.93
CA SER A 338 3.85 -15.84 -9.05
C SER A 338 4.31 -14.44 -8.65
N PRO A 339 5.19 -13.76 -9.40
CA PRO A 339 5.54 -12.36 -9.11
C PRO A 339 4.28 -11.50 -8.98
N ASP A 340 4.20 -10.66 -7.95
CA ASP A 340 3.12 -9.70 -7.78
C ASP A 340 3.70 -8.29 -7.81
N PRO A 341 3.15 -7.38 -8.62
CA PRO A 341 3.69 -6.03 -8.79
C PRO A 341 3.55 -5.15 -7.53
N ARG A 342 2.74 -5.53 -6.53
CA ARG A 342 2.50 -4.76 -5.31
C ARG A 342 3.64 -4.85 -4.30
N HIS A 343 4.50 -5.87 -4.40
CA HIS A 343 5.68 -5.94 -3.54
C HIS A 343 6.80 -6.81 -4.13
N ASN A 344 8.03 -6.55 -3.68
CA ASN A 344 9.20 -7.33 -4.04
C ASN A 344 9.28 -8.64 -3.28
N ASN A 345 10.07 -9.58 -3.79
CA ASN A 345 10.49 -10.74 -3.02
C ASN A 345 11.11 -10.27 -1.70
N ARG A 346 10.42 -10.55 -0.58
CA ARG A 346 10.85 -10.23 0.79
C ARG A 346 12.03 -11.05 1.24
N ILE A 347 12.20 -12.26 0.70
CA ILE A 347 13.30 -13.15 1.03
C ILE A 347 14.29 -13.28 -0.13
N SER A 348 15.57 -13.39 0.24
CA SER A 348 16.65 -13.85 -0.61
C SER A 348 17.10 -15.22 -0.13
N THR A 349 17.47 -16.08 -1.08
CA THR A 349 17.93 -17.43 -0.81
C THR A 349 19.36 -17.61 -1.27
N HIS A 350 20.14 -18.35 -0.48
CA HIS A 350 21.54 -18.62 -0.73
C HIS A 350 21.86 -20.05 -0.29
N HIS A 351 22.68 -20.76 -1.05
CA HIS A 351 23.19 -22.06 -0.66
C HIS A 351 24.69 -21.97 -0.37
N ASP A 352 25.05 -22.29 0.86
CA ASP A 352 26.42 -22.45 1.31
C ASP A 352 26.78 -23.94 1.28
N GLY A 353 27.49 -24.35 0.22
CA GLY A 353 27.98 -25.72 0.05
C GLY A 353 29.26 -26.02 0.83
N THR A 354 29.74 -25.09 1.67
CA THR A 354 31.06 -25.16 2.30
C THR A 354 31.04 -25.31 3.81
N VAL A 355 29.86 -25.47 4.41
CA VAL A 355 29.68 -25.55 5.87
C VAL A 355 30.57 -26.62 6.50
N ASN A 356 30.59 -27.83 5.93
CA ASN A 356 31.56 -28.86 6.30
C ASN A 356 31.84 -29.74 5.06
N LYS A 357 32.96 -29.49 4.39
CA LYS A 357 33.33 -30.20 3.16
C LYS A 357 33.56 -31.69 3.39
N HIS A 358 34.23 -32.04 4.49
CA HIS A 358 34.55 -33.44 4.83
C HIS A 358 33.30 -34.30 4.93
N LEU A 359 32.25 -33.76 5.56
CA LEU A 359 30.98 -34.47 5.71
C LEU A 359 29.99 -34.16 4.58
N SER A 360 30.38 -33.31 3.63
CA SER A 360 29.53 -32.82 2.56
C SER A 360 28.20 -32.27 3.09
N ILE A 361 28.28 -31.45 4.15
CA ILE A 361 27.11 -30.76 4.71
C ILE A 361 26.99 -29.40 4.04
N SER A 362 25.79 -29.12 3.55
CA SER A 362 25.38 -27.83 2.98
C SER A 362 24.41 -27.11 3.91
N ALA A 363 24.34 -25.78 3.78
CA ALA A 363 23.30 -24.95 4.36
C ALA A 363 22.51 -24.19 3.29
N TYR A 364 21.19 -24.18 3.41
CA TYR A 364 20.28 -23.32 2.67
C TYR A 364 19.84 -22.18 3.56
N ILE A 365 20.24 -20.96 3.20
CA ILE A 365 20.03 -19.75 3.98
C ILE A 365 18.94 -18.93 3.33
N TYR A 366 17.91 -18.61 4.11
CA TYR A 366 16.78 -17.77 3.77
C TYR A 366 16.87 -16.52 4.64
N LYS A 367 17.03 -15.34 4.05
CA LYS A 367 17.17 -14.07 4.77
C LYS A 367 16.39 -12.98 4.05
N HIS A 368 16.29 -11.80 4.63
CA HIS A 368 15.69 -10.66 3.94
C HIS A 368 16.35 -10.34 2.61
N ASN A 369 15.55 -9.88 1.66
CA ASN A 369 16.06 -9.22 0.47
C ASN A 369 16.62 -7.85 0.89
N LYS A 370 17.68 -7.38 0.22
CA LYS A 370 18.37 -6.11 0.51
C LYS A 370 17.43 -4.91 0.51
N ILE A 371 16.36 -4.94 -0.29
CA ILE A 371 15.36 -3.87 -0.34
C ILE A 371 14.64 -3.70 1.01
N TYR A 372 14.57 -4.77 1.81
CA TYR A 372 13.94 -4.80 3.13
C TYR A 372 14.96 -4.92 4.27
N GLU A 373 16.22 -4.54 4.04
CA GLU A 373 17.27 -4.60 5.06
C GLU A 373 16.79 -3.90 6.35
N ASN A 374 16.81 -4.63 7.47
CA ASN A 374 16.33 -4.25 8.81
C ASN A 374 14.81 -4.34 9.09
N LYS A 375 14.00 -4.96 8.23
CA LYS A 375 12.64 -5.37 8.61
C LYS A 375 12.61 -6.86 8.80
N PRO A 376 11.96 -7.45 9.81
CA PRO A 376 11.84 -8.89 9.93
C PRO A 376 10.71 -9.45 9.04
N PHE A 377 10.74 -10.76 8.72
CA PHE A 377 9.68 -11.43 7.94
C PHE A 377 9.04 -12.51 8.80
N SER A 378 7.82 -12.89 8.46
CA SER A 378 7.18 -14.04 9.08
C SER A 378 7.28 -15.25 8.14
N VAL A 379 7.36 -16.46 8.69
CA VAL A 379 7.27 -17.70 7.93
C VAL A 379 5.94 -18.33 8.24
N ALA A 380 5.00 -18.25 7.28
CA ALA A 380 3.69 -18.86 7.41
C ALA A 380 3.83 -20.39 7.44
N GLU A 381 4.66 -20.93 6.54
CA GLU A 381 4.88 -22.37 6.40
C GLU A 381 6.30 -22.70 5.95
N ILE A 382 6.75 -23.88 6.39
CA ILE A 382 7.97 -24.52 5.89
C ILE A 382 7.54 -25.81 5.20
N LEU A 383 7.94 -25.95 3.93
CA LEU A 383 7.58 -27.05 3.05
C LEU A 383 8.82 -27.84 2.64
N LEU A 384 8.70 -29.17 2.57
CA LEU A 384 9.69 -30.06 1.97
C LEU A 384 8.97 -30.98 0.98
N LYS A 385 9.32 -30.92 -0.32
CA LYS A 385 8.61 -31.64 -1.40
C LYS A 385 7.09 -31.40 -1.33
N ASP A 386 6.67 -30.17 -1.11
CA ASP A 386 5.26 -29.74 -0.96
C ASP A 386 4.51 -30.32 0.25
N HIS A 387 5.24 -30.95 1.18
CA HIS A 387 4.68 -31.38 2.45
C HIS A 387 5.02 -30.38 3.55
N ARG A 388 3.99 -29.93 4.26
CA ARG A 388 4.13 -29.05 5.42
C ARG A 388 4.92 -29.73 6.53
N GLN A 389 5.89 -29.00 7.09
CA GLN A 389 6.69 -29.44 8.22
C GLN A 389 5.98 -29.09 9.55
N ILE A 390 6.09 -29.97 10.54
CA ILE A 390 5.41 -29.90 11.85
C ILE A 390 6.49 -29.78 12.94
N PHE A 391 6.27 -28.91 13.93
CA PHE A 391 7.23 -28.64 15.01
C PHE A 391 6.64 -29.11 16.35
N SER A 392 7.49 -29.73 17.20
CA SER A 392 7.09 -30.38 18.45
C SER A 392 6.50 -29.46 19.52
N ASP A 393 6.81 -28.16 19.43
CA ASP A 393 6.32 -27.08 20.28
C ASP A 393 4.93 -26.57 19.87
N ASN A 394 4.25 -27.27 18.94
CA ASN A 394 3.02 -26.82 18.27
C ASN A 394 3.17 -25.51 17.51
N THR A 395 4.40 -25.09 17.20
CA THR A 395 4.65 -23.90 16.39
C THR A 395 4.11 -24.11 14.97
N LYS A 396 3.07 -23.35 14.61
CA LYS A 396 2.43 -23.42 13.29
C LYS A 396 3.06 -22.50 12.25
N PHE A 397 3.74 -21.46 12.71
CA PHE A 397 4.36 -20.38 11.93
C PHE A 397 5.44 -19.70 12.77
N PHE A 398 6.34 -18.95 12.15
CA PHE A 398 7.35 -18.17 12.86
C PHE A 398 7.19 -16.68 12.57
N LYS A 399 7.30 -15.84 13.61
CA LYS A 399 7.26 -14.37 13.50
C LYS A 399 8.65 -13.77 13.67
N ASN A 400 8.82 -12.57 13.14
CA ASN A 400 10.00 -11.74 13.36
C ASN A 400 11.33 -12.43 13.00
N ILE A 401 11.36 -13.17 11.89
CA ILE A 401 12.53 -13.88 11.41
C ILE A 401 13.49 -12.92 10.70
N LYS A 402 14.76 -12.98 11.12
CA LYS A 402 15.88 -12.33 10.45
C LYS A 402 16.51 -13.27 9.42
N ARG A 403 16.70 -14.54 9.81
CA ARG A 403 17.34 -15.57 8.99
C ARG A 403 16.84 -16.97 9.37
N LEU A 404 16.65 -17.84 8.38
CA LEU A 404 16.40 -19.27 8.56
C LEU A 404 17.48 -20.05 7.80
N ILE A 405 18.04 -21.08 8.43
CA ILE A 405 19.09 -21.93 7.84
C ILE A 405 18.65 -23.39 7.92
N ALA A 406 18.69 -24.10 6.81
CA ALA A 406 18.44 -25.54 6.76
C ALA A 406 19.71 -26.29 6.37
N TYR A 407 20.14 -27.23 7.20
CA TYR A 407 21.31 -28.06 6.95
C TYR A 407 20.89 -29.40 6.35
N ALA A 408 21.55 -29.81 5.26
CA ALA A 408 21.31 -31.08 4.59
C ALA A 408 22.63 -31.67 4.08
N SER A 409 22.61 -32.96 3.72
CA SER A 409 23.69 -33.56 2.93
C SER A 409 23.66 -32.99 1.51
N SER A 410 24.83 -32.62 0.97
CA SER A 410 24.99 -32.23 -0.43
C SER A 410 24.53 -33.31 -1.41
N CYS A 411 24.63 -34.58 -1.01
CA CYS A 411 24.21 -35.73 -1.83
C CYS A 411 22.76 -36.18 -1.59
N ASP A 412 22.10 -35.63 -0.57
CA ASP A 412 20.68 -35.82 -0.32
C ASP A 412 20.05 -34.51 0.19
N PRO A 413 19.97 -33.49 -0.69
CA PRO A 413 19.41 -32.18 -0.35
C PRO A 413 17.92 -32.26 0.03
N SER A 414 17.30 -33.39 -0.29
CA SER A 414 15.89 -33.67 -0.10
C SER A 414 15.54 -34.10 1.33
N GLN A 415 16.57 -34.31 2.17
CA GLN A 415 16.45 -34.70 3.58
C GLN A 415 17.26 -33.77 4.49
N PRO A 416 16.81 -32.51 4.68
CA PRO A 416 17.41 -31.65 5.69
C PRO A 416 17.23 -32.26 7.09
N PHE A 417 18.28 -32.19 7.92
CA PHE A 417 18.33 -32.84 9.23
C PHE A 417 18.36 -31.87 10.40
N LEU A 418 18.73 -30.61 10.17
CA LEU A 418 18.82 -29.57 11.19
C LEU A 418 18.33 -28.23 10.62
N LEU A 419 17.58 -27.47 11.40
CA LEU A 419 17.11 -26.11 11.12
C LEU A 419 17.60 -25.16 12.21
N CYS A 420 18.00 -23.96 11.82
CA CYS A 420 18.26 -22.83 12.71
C CYS A 420 17.35 -21.66 12.31
N ILE A 421 16.65 -21.09 13.28
CA ILE A 421 15.75 -19.97 13.10
C ILE A 421 16.24 -18.82 13.98
N GLU A 422 16.72 -17.75 13.33
CA GLU A 422 17.20 -16.52 13.97
C GLU A 422 16.08 -15.47 13.95
N THR A 423 15.71 -15.00 15.14
CA THR A 423 14.65 -14.01 15.34
C THR A 423 15.22 -12.65 15.74
N GLU A 424 14.58 -11.59 15.24
CA GLU A 424 14.87 -10.22 15.64
C GLU A 424 14.27 -9.97 17.02
N SER A 425 15.12 -10.01 18.03
CA SER A 425 14.82 -9.67 19.42
C SER A 425 16.03 -8.94 19.99
N ASN A 426 15.85 -8.17 21.07
CA ASN A 426 16.92 -7.39 21.68
C ASN A 426 18.19 -8.20 22.01
N ASN A 427 18.10 -9.54 22.09
CA ASN A 427 19.19 -10.45 22.43
C ASN A 427 19.53 -11.50 21.35
N GLU A 428 19.12 -11.31 20.08
CA GLU A 428 19.31 -12.30 18.98
C GLU A 428 19.04 -13.76 19.41
N LYS A 429 17.78 -14.18 19.37
CA LYS A 429 17.40 -15.53 19.78
C LYS A 429 17.51 -16.53 18.62
N TYR A 430 18.25 -17.61 18.84
CA TYR A 430 18.44 -18.74 17.91
C TYR A 430 17.68 -19.98 18.39
N ASN A 431 16.67 -20.41 17.64
CA ASN A 431 15.94 -21.65 17.88
C ASN A 431 16.43 -22.72 16.91
N TRP A 432 16.82 -23.88 17.44
CA TRP A 432 17.32 -25.00 16.65
C TRP A 432 16.33 -26.15 16.66
N TYR A 433 16.12 -26.80 15.52
CA TYR A 433 15.23 -27.95 15.39
C TYR A 433 15.94 -29.07 14.62
N GLN A 434 15.78 -30.32 15.06
CA GLN A 434 16.38 -31.50 14.43
C GLN A 434 15.30 -32.51 14.03
N LYS A 435 15.51 -33.19 12.90
CA LYS A 435 14.75 -34.40 12.56
C LYS A 435 15.37 -35.61 13.25
N THR A 436 14.54 -36.32 14.02
CA THR A 436 14.94 -37.56 14.73
C THR A 436 14.28 -38.81 14.16
N LYS A 437 13.45 -38.69 13.12
CA LYS A 437 12.84 -39.79 12.37
C LYS A 437 12.44 -39.29 10.97
N LEU A 438 12.25 -40.23 10.04
CA LEU A 438 11.67 -39.93 8.74
C LEU A 438 10.26 -39.33 8.90
N GLY A 439 9.93 -38.35 8.06
CA GLY A 439 8.64 -37.66 8.06
C GLY A 439 8.77 -36.13 8.10
N ASN A 440 7.71 -35.47 8.55
CA ASN A 440 7.58 -34.01 8.55
C ASN A 440 7.80 -33.38 9.94
N GLU A 441 8.02 -34.19 10.97
CA GLU A 441 8.16 -33.72 12.35
C GLU A 441 9.59 -33.25 12.66
N TRP A 442 9.68 -32.11 13.35
CA TRP A 442 10.90 -31.48 13.83
C TRP A 442 10.82 -31.30 15.34
N ASN A 443 11.87 -31.71 16.05
CA ASN A 443 11.97 -31.56 17.50
C ASN A 443 12.93 -30.44 17.86
N GLU A 444 12.61 -29.64 18.87
CA GLU A 444 13.53 -28.63 19.39
C GLU A 444 14.86 -29.27 19.83
N TYR A 445 15.98 -28.71 19.39
CA TYR A 445 17.33 -29.18 19.69
C TYR A 445 18.00 -28.29 20.73
N SER A 446 17.60 -28.46 21.99
CA SER A 446 17.98 -27.61 23.12
C SER A 446 19.50 -27.48 23.35
N ARG A 447 20.32 -28.44 22.91
CA ARG A 447 21.80 -28.40 23.03
C ARG A 447 22.46 -27.23 22.30
N LEU A 448 21.80 -26.69 21.26
CA LEU A 448 22.27 -25.53 20.49
C LEU A 448 21.45 -24.26 20.75
N SER A 449 20.49 -24.30 21.67
CA SER A 449 19.61 -23.15 21.94
C SER A 449 20.43 -21.89 22.23
N ASN A 450 20.06 -20.78 21.59
CA ASN A 450 20.73 -19.48 21.66
C ASN A 450 22.19 -19.44 21.16
N LYS A 451 22.70 -20.50 20.52
CA LYS A 451 24.03 -20.48 19.89
C LYS A 451 23.93 -20.04 18.43
N PRO A 452 24.72 -19.04 18.00
CA PRO A 452 24.75 -18.64 16.59
C PRO A 452 25.39 -19.73 15.72
N PRO A 453 24.96 -19.87 14.44
CA PRO A 453 25.47 -20.87 13.49
C PRO A 453 26.99 -21.00 13.40
N ASP A 454 27.73 -19.90 13.52
CA ASP A 454 29.18 -19.91 13.40
C ASP A 454 29.90 -20.58 14.59
N THR A 455 29.25 -20.65 15.75
CA THR A 455 29.82 -21.27 16.97
C THR A 455 29.56 -22.77 17.08
N VAL A 456 28.74 -23.33 16.18
CA VAL A 456 28.31 -24.75 16.25
C VAL A 456 28.90 -25.61 15.14
N LYS A 457 29.78 -25.05 14.28
CA LYS A 457 30.36 -25.75 13.12
C LYS A 457 31.01 -27.09 13.48
N ASP A 458 31.75 -27.13 14.58
CA ASP A 458 32.44 -28.35 15.04
C ASP A 458 31.45 -29.42 15.56
N GLN A 459 30.27 -29.02 16.03
CA GLN A 459 29.23 -29.92 16.52
C GLN A 459 28.38 -30.52 15.39
N LEU A 460 28.30 -29.85 14.22
CA LEU A 460 27.50 -30.30 13.09
C LEU A 460 27.89 -31.70 12.62
N GLY A 461 29.15 -32.09 12.75
CA GLY A 461 29.61 -33.38 12.27
C GLY A 461 29.07 -34.57 13.06
N GLN A 462 29.01 -34.43 14.39
CA GLN A 462 28.39 -35.42 15.26
C GLN A 462 26.88 -35.49 15.01
N ILE A 463 26.21 -34.33 14.95
CA ILE A 463 24.76 -34.25 14.68
C ILE A 463 24.42 -34.93 13.36
N PHE A 464 25.20 -34.66 12.31
CA PHE A 464 25.01 -35.26 11.00
C PHE A 464 25.19 -36.78 11.06
N SER A 465 26.25 -37.27 11.70
CA SER A 465 26.54 -38.71 11.83
C SER A 465 25.41 -39.47 12.55
N ASP A 466 24.80 -38.86 13.56
CA ASP A 466 23.63 -39.40 14.25
C ASP A 466 22.41 -39.41 13.29
N SER A 467 22.16 -38.29 12.61
CA SER A 467 21.05 -38.15 11.65
C SER A 467 21.17 -39.07 10.43
N VAL A 468 22.38 -39.39 9.94
CA VAL A 468 22.57 -40.32 8.83
C VAL A 468 21.97 -41.69 9.16
N LYS A 469 22.27 -42.21 10.35
CA LYS A 469 21.78 -43.52 10.79
C LYS A 469 20.26 -43.51 10.96
N THR A 470 19.73 -42.44 11.57
CA THR A 470 18.32 -42.37 11.95
C THR A 470 17.39 -42.02 10.78
N LEU A 471 17.83 -41.16 9.87
CA LEU A 471 17.02 -40.67 8.74
C LEU A 471 17.35 -41.41 7.43
N GLY A 472 18.37 -42.26 7.41
CA GLY A 472 18.81 -42.94 6.18
C GLY A 472 19.33 -41.95 5.13
N ILE A 473 19.97 -40.86 5.56
CA ILE A 473 20.54 -39.87 4.64
C ILE A 473 21.65 -40.54 3.83
N LYS A 474 21.57 -40.41 2.51
CA LYS A 474 22.63 -40.91 1.64
C LYS A 474 23.93 -40.13 1.87
N GLN A 475 24.95 -40.80 2.39
CA GLN A 475 26.29 -40.23 2.50
C GLN A 475 26.88 -40.03 1.11
N CYS A 476 27.65 -38.95 0.97
CA CYS A 476 28.44 -38.74 -0.24
C CYS A 476 29.55 -39.81 -0.30
N PRO A 477 29.73 -40.50 -1.43
CA PRO A 477 30.89 -41.36 -1.62
C PRO A 477 32.19 -40.54 -1.50
N PRO A 478 33.25 -41.11 -0.91
CA PRO A 478 34.54 -40.45 -0.83
C PRO A 478 35.06 -40.17 -2.25
N PRO A 479 35.48 -38.93 -2.56
CA PRO A 479 35.85 -38.56 -3.92
C PRO A 479 37.19 -39.20 -4.31
N LYS A 480 37.19 -39.87 -5.47
CA LYS A 480 38.41 -40.38 -6.11
C LYS A 480 38.86 -39.43 -7.22
N LEU A 481 39.76 -38.51 -6.90
CA LEU A 481 40.23 -37.51 -7.85
C LEU A 481 41.11 -38.14 -8.95
N PRO A 482 40.81 -37.94 -10.25
CA PRO A 482 41.61 -38.48 -11.34
C PRO A 482 42.97 -37.75 -11.44
N PRO A 483 44.08 -38.46 -11.76
CA PRO A 483 45.41 -37.86 -11.91
C PRO A 483 45.47 -36.77 -12.99
N SER A 484 44.65 -36.90 -14.03
CA SER A 484 44.54 -35.95 -15.16
C SER A 484 43.75 -34.68 -14.83
N GLY A 485 43.15 -34.61 -13.64
CA GLY A 485 42.26 -33.54 -13.21
C GLY A 485 40.81 -33.72 -13.68
N LEU A 486 39.91 -33.01 -13.03
CA LEU A 486 38.46 -33.08 -13.26
C LEU A 486 38.05 -32.32 -14.51
N GLN A 487 37.21 -32.92 -15.36
CA GLN A 487 36.58 -32.26 -16.51
C GLN A 487 35.21 -31.70 -16.10
N ILE A 488 35.17 -30.42 -15.73
CA ILE A 488 33.94 -29.76 -15.29
C ILE A 488 32.97 -29.60 -16.46
N ASN A 489 31.69 -29.89 -16.21
CA ASN A 489 30.60 -29.54 -17.10
C ASN A 489 30.05 -28.17 -16.71
N ILE A 490 30.48 -27.12 -17.43
CA ILE A 490 30.14 -25.73 -17.12
C ILE A 490 28.69 -25.36 -17.46
N THR A 491 27.96 -26.22 -18.16
CA THR A 491 26.51 -26.03 -18.41
C THR A 491 25.65 -26.74 -17.38
N GLU A 492 26.26 -27.56 -16.51
CA GLU A 492 25.52 -28.23 -15.45
C GLU A 492 25.10 -27.22 -14.39
N GLN A 493 23.82 -27.25 -14.05
CA GLN A 493 23.23 -26.37 -13.06
C GLN A 493 22.29 -27.18 -12.17
N PRO A 494 21.97 -26.67 -10.97
CA PRO A 494 20.85 -27.16 -10.20
C PRO A 494 19.56 -27.19 -11.05
N LYS A 495 18.83 -28.31 -11.03
CA LYS A 495 17.59 -28.52 -11.79
C LYS A 495 16.37 -28.14 -10.94
N ASP A 496 15.21 -27.97 -11.55
CA ASP A 496 13.93 -27.85 -10.82
C ASP A 496 13.88 -26.74 -9.74
N ASN A 497 14.57 -25.62 -9.97
CA ASN A 497 14.72 -24.52 -9.02
C ASN A 497 15.40 -24.90 -7.69
N THR A 498 16.12 -26.01 -7.63
CA THR A 498 16.97 -26.32 -6.48
C THR A 498 18.12 -25.33 -6.39
N LEU A 499 18.62 -25.09 -5.18
CA LEU A 499 19.81 -24.24 -5.00
C LEU A 499 21.11 -25.02 -5.17
N ASN A 500 21.05 -26.36 -5.21
CA ASN A 500 22.21 -27.21 -5.45
C ASN A 500 21.86 -28.46 -6.26
N GLY A 501 22.90 -29.16 -6.68
CA GLY A 501 22.82 -30.44 -7.37
C GLY A 501 24.16 -31.14 -7.36
N ILE A 502 24.18 -32.38 -7.84
CA ILE A 502 25.41 -33.16 -8.00
C ILE A 502 25.45 -33.78 -9.39
N TYR A 503 26.64 -33.88 -9.96
CA TYR A 503 26.87 -34.67 -11.17
C TYR A 503 28.19 -35.42 -11.10
N GLU A 504 28.26 -36.53 -11.82
CA GLU A 504 29.44 -37.40 -11.86
C GLU A 504 30.38 -37.00 -13.00
N VAL A 505 31.69 -36.98 -12.69
CA VAL A 505 32.79 -36.78 -13.65
C VAL A 505 33.80 -37.92 -13.50
N GLY A 506 34.18 -38.55 -14.61
CA GLY A 506 35.13 -39.67 -14.64
C GLY A 506 34.78 -40.72 -15.68
N LEU A 507 35.72 -41.61 -15.98
CA LEU A 507 35.51 -42.80 -16.83
C LEU A 507 35.54 -44.06 -15.94
N GLY A 508 34.61 -44.98 -16.18
CA GLY A 508 34.52 -46.25 -15.45
C GLY A 508 34.05 -46.10 -14.00
N ASN A 509 34.68 -46.85 -13.09
CA ASN A 509 34.31 -46.93 -11.66
C ASN A 509 34.89 -45.78 -10.82
N ASP A 510 35.79 -44.97 -11.37
CA ASP A 510 36.42 -43.84 -10.67
C ASP A 510 35.67 -42.53 -10.94
N LYS A 511 34.41 -42.50 -10.51
CA LYS A 511 33.57 -41.32 -10.62
C LYS A 511 33.78 -40.40 -9.43
N THR A 512 34.03 -39.11 -9.70
CA THR A 512 34.02 -38.04 -8.70
C THR A 512 32.70 -37.29 -8.78
N LEU A 513 32.10 -37.00 -7.61
CA LEU A 513 30.95 -36.12 -7.52
C LEU A 513 31.40 -34.65 -7.50
N ILE A 514 30.79 -33.87 -8.39
CA ILE A 514 30.90 -32.42 -8.39
C ILE A 514 29.61 -31.84 -7.82
N LEU A 515 29.74 -31.08 -6.74
CA LEU A 515 28.68 -30.26 -6.20
C LEU A 515 28.52 -29.01 -7.06
N VAL A 516 27.28 -28.73 -7.46
CA VAL A 516 26.89 -27.46 -8.08
C VAL A 516 26.00 -26.69 -7.13
N ALA A 517 26.30 -25.41 -6.93
CA ALA A 517 25.55 -24.52 -6.05
C ALA A 517 25.20 -23.22 -6.78
N LYS A 518 23.90 -22.90 -6.89
CA LYS A 518 23.41 -21.65 -7.46
C LYS A 518 23.43 -20.56 -6.38
N ASP A 519 24.03 -19.43 -6.72
CA ASP A 519 24.15 -18.26 -5.86
C ASP A 519 23.82 -16.97 -6.64
N THR A 520 22.92 -16.17 -6.07
CA THR A 520 22.54 -14.84 -6.58
C THR A 520 23.07 -13.71 -5.70
N SER A 521 23.71 -14.04 -4.57
CA SER A 521 24.19 -13.05 -3.62
C SER A 521 25.39 -12.29 -4.17
N LYS A 522 25.45 -10.97 -3.87
CA LYS A 522 26.54 -10.07 -4.27
C LYS A 522 26.77 -9.97 -5.78
N LEU A 523 25.78 -10.33 -6.59
CA LEU A 523 25.78 -10.13 -8.04
C LEU A 523 24.73 -9.07 -8.41
N PRO A 524 24.90 -8.40 -9.57
CA PRO A 524 23.86 -7.54 -10.09
C PRO A 524 22.56 -8.32 -10.34
N HIS A 525 21.44 -7.62 -10.23
CA HIS A 525 20.12 -8.19 -10.47
C HIS A 525 20.03 -8.85 -11.87
N GLY A 526 19.30 -9.96 -11.96
CA GLY A 526 19.18 -10.73 -13.19
C GLY A 526 20.36 -11.65 -13.51
N LEU A 527 21.49 -11.56 -12.79
CA LEU A 527 22.64 -12.45 -12.94
C LEU A 527 22.72 -13.44 -11.77
N PHE A 528 23.30 -14.60 -12.04
CA PHE A 528 23.60 -15.59 -11.01
C PHE A 528 24.89 -16.33 -11.35
N ARG A 529 25.43 -17.04 -10.37
CA ARG A 529 26.56 -17.94 -10.56
C ARG A 529 26.25 -19.35 -10.09
N VAL A 530 26.92 -20.32 -10.69
CA VAL A 530 26.93 -21.71 -10.29
C VAL A 530 28.35 -22.08 -9.90
N ILE A 531 28.53 -22.43 -8.63
CA ILE A 531 29.81 -22.80 -8.05
C ILE A 531 29.94 -24.32 -8.17
N HIS A 532 30.96 -24.77 -8.90
CA HIS A 532 31.36 -26.16 -9.02
C HIS A 532 32.50 -26.44 -8.04
N GLY A 533 32.26 -27.34 -7.10
CA GLY A 533 33.24 -27.76 -6.10
C GLY A 533 33.27 -29.28 -5.95
N THR A 534 34.34 -29.80 -5.36
CA THR A 534 34.44 -31.23 -5.00
C THR A 534 33.97 -31.45 -3.58
N THR A 535 33.42 -32.63 -3.31
CA THR A 535 33.10 -33.11 -1.95
C THR A 535 34.32 -33.62 -1.18
N SER A 536 35.54 -33.24 -1.59
CA SER A 536 36.78 -33.75 -0.98
C SER A 536 37.11 -32.99 0.28
N ASP A 537 37.63 -33.72 1.26
CA ASP A 537 38.25 -33.17 2.47
C ASP A 537 39.44 -32.27 2.14
N LYS A 538 40.05 -32.47 0.97
CA LYS A 538 41.05 -31.55 0.44
C LYS A 538 40.34 -30.29 -0.03
N ASP A 539 40.78 -29.14 0.47
CA ASP A 539 40.20 -27.85 0.13
C ASP A 539 40.35 -27.47 -1.35
N SER A 540 41.18 -28.22 -2.11
CA SER A 540 41.38 -28.08 -3.54
C SER A 540 41.48 -29.38 -4.33
N PHE A 541 41.30 -29.25 -5.64
CA PHE A 541 41.42 -30.30 -6.64
C PHE A 541 42.24 -29.84 -7.86
N THR A 542 42.60 -30.79 -8.72
CA THR A 542 43.23 -30.48 -10.02
C THR A 542 42.14 -30.39 -11.09
N LEU A 543 42.08 -29.28 -11.81
CA LEU A 543 41.13 -29.03 -12.90
C LEU A 543 41.77 -29.35 -14.25
N ASN A 544 41.11 -30.19 -15.04
CA ASN A 544 41.50 -30.43 -16.42
C ASN A 544 41.16 -29.18 -17.26
N LYS A 545 42.08 -28.77 -18.12
CA LYS A 545 41.82 -27.65 -19.04
C LYS A 545 40.77 -27.98 -20.09
N LYS A 546 40.61 -29.26 -20.46
CA LYS A 546 39.53 -29.69 -21.36
C LYS A 546 38.26 -29.90 -20.54
N LEU A 547 37.23 -29.12 -20.86
CA LEU A 547 35.89 -29.22 -20.29
C LEU A 547 35.16 -30.43 -20.88
N ARG A 548 34.07 -30.85 -20.23
CA ARG A 548 33.32 -32.05 -20.64
C ARG A 548 32.73 -31.95 -22.05
N ASN A 549 32.35 -30.75 -22.48
CA ASN A 549 31.84 -30.46 -23.83
C ASN A 549 32.96 -30.39 -24.91
N GLY A 550 34.21 -30.68 -24.55
CA GLY A 550 35.35 -30.70 -25.46
C GLY A 550 36.09 -29.37 -25.58
N GLU A 551 35.53 -28.28 -25.07
CA GLU A 551 36.14 -26.94 -25.08
C GLU A 551 37.35 -26.88 -24.14
N ALA A 552 38.29 -25.96 -24.39
CA ALA A 552 39.48 -25.82 -23.54
C ALA A 552 39.53 -24.48 -22.79
N ILE A 553 40.10 -24.52 -21.57
CA ILE A 553 40.55 -23.35 -20.82
C ILE A 553 42.00 -23.07 -21.22
N LYS A 554 42.22 -21.98 -21.97
CA LYS A 554 43.53 -21.54 -22.43
C LYS A 554 44.18 -20.62 -21.40
N THR A 555 45.33 -21.06 -20.88
CA THR A 555 46.21 -20.27 -20.01
C THR A 555 47.47 -19.87 -20.78
N SER A 556 48.12 -18.77 -20.39
CA SER A 556 49.38 -18.29 -21.01
C SER A 556 50.57 -19.25 -20.84
N THR A 557 50.55 -20.13 -19.84
CA THR A 557 51.59 -21.14 -19.59
C THR A 557 51.37 -22.42 -20.40
N VAL A 558 52.46 -23.01 -20.92
CA VAL A 558 52.62 -24.29 -21.64
C VAL A 558 51.33 -25.12 -21.81
N SER A 559 50.96 -25.36 -23.07
CA SER A 559 49.76 -26.11 -23.47
C SER A 559 49.68 -27.47 -22.76
N GLY A 560 48.47 -27.83 -22.30
CA GLY A 560 48.14 -29.17 -21.82
C GLY A 560 48.27 -29.44 -20.31
N LYS A 561 49.03 -28.66 -19.53
CA LYS A 561 49.13 -28.94 -18.08
C LYS A 561 47.82 -28.58 -17.33
N PRO A 562 47.25 -29.48 -16.50
CA PRO A 562 46.09 -29.18 -15.65
C PRO A 562 46.34 -28.01 -14.69
N ILE A 563 45.27 -27.35 -14.24
CA ILE A 563 45.34 -26.27 -13.26
C ILE A 563 45.29 -26.92 -11.87
N LYS A 564 46.38 -26.81 -11.10
CA LYS A 564 46.50 -27.41 -9.76
C LYS A 564 45.88 -26.50 -8.69
N ASN A 565 45.57 -27.09 -7.53
CA ASN A 565 45.13 -26.41 -6.32
C ASN A 565 43.91 -25.50 -6.54
N VAL A 566 42.97 -25.93 -7.38
CA VAL A 566 41.70 -25.23 -7.63
C VAL A 566 40.76 -25.50 -6.46
N LYS A 567 40.32 -24.44 -5.79
CA LYS A 567 39.33 -24.51 -4.71
C LYS A 567 37.93 -24.68 -5.27
N GLU A 568 37.58 -23.89 -6.26
CA GLU A 568 36.27 -23.92 -6.92
C GLU A 568 36.33 -23.34 -8.33
N VAL A 569 35.37 -23.76 -9.16
CA VAL A 569 35.12 -23.19 -10.49
C VAL A 569 33.74 -22.55 -10.47
N THR A 570 33.66 -21.25 -10.64
CA THR A 570 32.40 -20.51 -10.69
C THR A 570 32.01 -20.23 -12.14
N VAL A 571 30.79 -20.54 -12.54
CA VAL A 571 30.25 -20.23 -13.86
C VAL A 571 29.12 -19.23 -13.72
N TYR A 572 29.16 -18.14 -14.48
CA TYR A 572 28.19 -17.05 -14.40
C TYR A 572 27.18 -17.12 -15.54
N PHE A 573 25.93 -16.83 -15.22
CA PHE A 573 24.78 -16.93 -16.10
C PHE A 573 23.88 -15.69 -15.97
N TRP A 574 22.99 -15.54 -16.94
CA TRP A 574 21.93 -14.53 -16.93
C TRP A 574 20.57 -15.21 -16.90
N ASN A 575 19.65 -14.70 -16.07
CA ASN A 575 18.31 -15.25 -15.92
C ASN A 575 17.52 -15.30 -17.23
N GLY A 576 17.82 -14.43 -18.20
CA GLY A 576 17.18 -14.45 -19.52
C GLY A 576 17.72 -15.50 -20.50
N ASN A 577 18.82 -16.18 -20.18
CA ASN A 577 19.30 -17.36 -20.91
C ASN A 577 20.08 -18.29 -19.97
N LEU A 578 19.35 -19.24 -19.37
CA LEU A 578 19.92 -20.14 -18.38
C LEU A 578 20.98 -21.07 -18.99
N ASN A 579 20.90 -21.41 -20.29
CA ASN A 579 21.74 -22.45 -20.88
C ASN A 579 23.11 -21.95 -21.35
N GLU A 580 23.36 -20.64 -21.30
CA GLU A 580 24.55 -20.04 -21.88
C GLU A 580 25.48 -19.40 -20.83
N PRO A 581 26.58 -20.08 -20.46
CA PRO A 581 27.63 -19.54 -19.62
C PRO A 581 28.25 -18.25 -20.19
N ILE A 582 28.28 -17.21 -19.37
CA ILE A 582 28.79 -15.88 -19.75
C ILE A 582 30.28 -15.75 -19.39
N LEU A 583 30.65 -16.21 -18.20
CA LEU A 583 32.00 -16.07 -17.64
C LEU A 583 32.34 -17.28 -16.77
N ILE A 584 33.61 -17.66 -16.69
CA ILE A 584 34.12 -18.67 -15.75
C ILE A 584 35.14 -18.01 -14.83
N GLY A 585 34.96 -18.11 -13.51
CA GLY A 585 35.97 -17.76 -12.50
C GLY A 585 36.62 -19.02 -11.94
N ILE A 586 37.95 -19.05 -11.84
CA ILE A 586 38.69 -20.15 -11.22
C ILE A 586 39.48 -19.61 -10.04
N THR A 587 39.21 -20.14 -8.85
CA THR A 587 39.86 -19.73 -7.59
C THR A 587 40.84 -20.82 -7.15
N THR A 588 42.08 -20.46 -6.79
CA THR A 588 43.13 -21.39 -6.34
C THR A 588 43.63 -21.09 -4.92
N GLU A 589 44.20 -22.07 -4.22
CA GLU A 589 44.61 -21.94 -2.80
C GLU A 589 45.90 -21.14 -2.52
N HIS A 590 46.90 -21.17 -3.41
CA HIS A 590 48.22 -20.60 -3.13
C HIS A 590 48.45 -19.26 -3.88
N GLY A 591 48.77 -18.20 -3.10
CA GLY A 591 48.96 -16.81 -3.56
C GLY A 591 47.91 -15.87 -2.95
N ASP A 592 47.95 -14.58 -3.30
CA ASP A 592 46.81 -13.68 -3.11
C ASP A 592 45.62 -14.30 -3.88
N PRO A 593 44.54 -14.78 -3.22
CA PRO A 593 43.53 -15.67 -3.80
C PRO A 593 42.63 -14.92 -4.80
N LYS A 594 43.24 -14.48 -5.89
CA LYS A 594 42.58 -13.79 -6.99
C LYS A 594 41.95 -14.82 -7.90
N THR A 595 40.63 -14.82 -7.94
CA THR A 595 39.87 -15.54 -8.95
C THR A 595 40.30 -15.06 -10.33
N LYS A 596 40.74 -15.99 -11.19
CA LYS A 596 41.05 -15.70 -12.59
C LYS A 596 39.80 -15.90 -13.43
N TYR A 597 39.46 -14.90 -14.23
CA TYR A 597 38.27 -14.94 -15.08
C TYR A 597 38.62 -15.32 -16.52
N TYR A 598 37.77 -16.17 -17.09
CA TYR A 598 37.87 -16.69 -18.44
C TYR A 598 36.57 -16.42 -19.16
N SER A 599 36.70 -15.97 -20.40
CA SER A 599 35.59 -15.62 -21.26
C SER A 599 35.65 -16.43 -22.54
N LYS A 600 34.50 -16.72 -23.10
CA LYS A 600 34.40 -17.53 -24.32
C LYS A 600 34.81 -16.73 -25.56
N GLY A 601 35.76 -17.27 -26.31
CA GLY A 601 35.95 -17.04 -27.74
C GLY A 601 35.68 -18.37 -28.47
N ARG A 602 36.63 -18.85 -29.29
CA ARG A 602 36.60 -20.27 -29.71
C ARG A 602 36.74 -21.21 -28.51
N ASP A 603 37.65 -20.85 -27.61
CA ASP A 603 37.94 -21.51 -26.32
C ASP A 603 37.72 -20.53 -25.16
N TRP A 604 37.81 -21.00 -23.93
CA TRP A 604 37.76 -20.17 -22.74
C TRP A 604 39.14 -19.54 -22.49
N ILE A 605 39.27 -18.26 -22.86
CA ILE A 605 40.54 -17.54 -22.80
C ILE A 605 40.52 -16.60 -21.59
N HIS A 606 41.65 -16.48 -20.92
CA HIS A 606 41.83 -15.54 -19.84
C HIS A 606 41.38 -14.13 -20.27
N SER A 607 40.49 -13.51 -19.51
CA SER A 607 39.79 -12.29 -19.94
C SER A 607 40.70 -11.07 -20.06
N GLY A 608 41.94 -11.13 -19.54
CA GLY A 608 42.96 -10.08 -19.71
C GLY A 608 42.64 -8.75 -19.01
N ASN A 609 41.60 -8.73 -18.18
CA ASN A 609 40.98 -7.52 -17.62
C ASN A 609 40.94 -7.61 -16.08
N GLU A 610 42.04 -8.03 -15.46
CA GLU A 610 42.13 -8.17 -14.00
C GLU A 610 41.89 -6.84 -13.25
N ASN A 611 41.97 -5.71 -13.96
CA ASN A 611 41.74 -4.37 -13.41
C ASN A 611 40.27 -3.92 -13.47
N ASN A 612 39.37 -4.68 -14.11
CA ASN A 612 37.95 -4.33 -14.21
C ASN A 612 37.14 -5.02 -13.12
N SER A 613 36.05 -4.37 -12.71
CA SER A 613 35.08 -4.96 -11.79
C SER A 613 34.43 -6.23 -12.38
N LEU A 614 33.97 -7.14 -11.51
CA LEU A 614 33.26 -8.34 -11.94
C LEU A 614 31.97 -7.96 -12.68
N GLU A 615 31.27 -6.93 -12.22
CA GLU A 615 30.06 -6.39 -12.82
C GLU A 615 30.32 -5.95 -14.28
N TYR A 616 31.41 -5.23 -14.53
CA TYR A 616 31.84 -4.87 -15.88
C TYR A 616 32.02 -6.11 -16.77
N LEU A 617 32.73 -7.13 -16.26
CA LEU A 617 33.01 -8.34 -17.03
C LEU A 617 31.73 -9.11 -17.36
N LEU A 618 30.80 -9.20 -16.41
CA LEU A 618 29.53 -9.88 -16.60
C LEU A 618 28.67 -9.18 -17.64
N ASP A 619 28.47 -7.87 -17.53
CA ASP A 619 27.65 -7.12 -18.49
C ASP A 619 28.26 -7.13 -19.89
N TRP A 620 29.59 -6.97 -20.00
CA TRP A 620 30.31 -7.04 -21.28
C TRP A 620 30.11 -8.38 -21.99
N ARG A 621 30.27 -9.48 -21.25
CA ARG A 621 30.16 -10.82 -21.83
C ARG A 621 28.70 -11.20 -22.05
N ASN A 622 27.77 -10.72 -21.23
CA ASN A 622 26.34 -10.95 -21.43
C ASN A 622 25.86 -10.27 -22.72
N TYR A 623 26.37 -9.07 -23.01
CA TYR A 623 26.13 -8.42 -24.29
C TYR A 623 26.63 -9.26 -25.47
N GLN A 624 27.88 -9.71 -25.43
CA GLN A 624 28.48 -10.50 -26.53
C GLN A 624 27.79 -11.85 -26.78
N ARG A 625 27.27 -12.48 -25.72
CA ARG A 625 26.67 -13.82 -25.77
C ARG A 625 25.18 -13.78 -26.02
N ASN A 626 24.47 -12.98 -25.24
CA ASN A 626 23.01 -12.98 -25.17
C ASN A 626 22.37 -11.76 -25.82
N ASN A 627 23.16 -10.84 -26.40
CA ASN A 627 22.72 -9.52 -26.85
C ASN A 627 21.87 -8.82 -25.77
N ALA A 628 22.34 -8.91 -24.51
CA ALA A 628 21.65 -8.38 -23.34
C ALA A 628 22.48 -7.26 -22.70
N ILE A 629 21.90 -6.08 -22.50
CA ILE A 629 22.59 -4.89 -21.99
C ILE A 629 21.99 -4.38 -20.68
N PRO A 630 22.80 -3.87 -19.74
CA PRO A 630 22.28 -3.15 -18.58
C PRO A 630 21.89 -1.72 -19.01
N ILE A 631 20.93 -1.10 -18.31
CA ILE A 631 20.55 0.30 -18.55
C ILE A 631 20.56 1.11 -17.26
N ASN A 632 20.91 2.39 -17.36
CA ASN A 632 20.72 3.37 -16.30
C ASN A 632 19.51 4.26 -16.65
N LEU A 633 18.49 4.29 -15.81
CA LEU A 633 17.26 5.05 -16.04
C LEU A 633 17.46 6.58 -15.91
N ARG A 634 18.50 7.02 -15.20
CA ARG A 634 18.87 8.44 -15.14
C ARG A 634 19.40 8.91 -16.48
N ASN A 635 20.36 8.18 -17.06
CA ASN A 635 20.96 8.48 -18.36
C ASN A 635 21.30 7.20 -19.15
N PRO A 636 20.36 6.69 -19.98
CA PRO A 636 20.59 5.46 -20.76
C PRO A 636 21.72 5.54 -21.79
N GLU A 637 22.12 6.75 -22.21
CA GLU A 637 23.20 6.97 -23.18
C GLU A 637 24.59 6.79 -22.59
N ASP A 638 24.70 6.93 -21.27
CA ASP A 638 25.97 6.85 -20.54
C ASP A 638 26.00 5.60 -19.64
N PRO A 639 26.38 4.44 -20.18
CA PRO A 639 26.50 3.21 -19.40
C PRO A 639 27.57 3.30 -18.31
N SER A 640 28.46 4.32 -18.31
CA SER A 640 29.49 4.46 -17.28
C SER A 640 28.91 4.74 -15.90
N GLN A 641 27.71 5.35 -15.86
CA GLN A 641 26.96 5.63 -14.64
C GLN A 641 26.42 4.38 -13.94
N ILE A 642 26.57 3.20 -14.54
CA ILE A 642 26.21 1.91 -13.93
C ILE A 642 27.35 1.41 -13.04
N TYR A 643 28.60 1.78 -13.33
CA TYR A 643 29.80 1.20 -12.71
C TYR A 643 30.42 2.15 -11.69
N THR A 644 31.00 1.58 -10.63
CA THR A 644 31.64 2.34 -9.56
C THR A 644 32.95 2.98 -10.01
N ASP A 645 33.68 2.34 -10.92
CA ASP A 645 34.93 2.80 -11.51
C ASP A 645 34.76 3.77 -12.70
N GLY A 646 33.51 4.03 -13.12
CA GLY A 646 33.18 4.88 -14.26
C GLY A 646 33.62 4.30 -15.61
N LYS A 647 33.97 3.01 -15.68
CA LYS A 647 34.35 2.36 -16.94
C LYS A 647 33.15 1.56 -17.46
N ALA A 648 32.62 1.93 -18.61
CA ALA A 648 31.58 1.14 -19.28
C ALA A 648 32.20 0.18 -20.30
N PRO A 649 31.64 -1.03 -20.44
CA PRO A 649 32.06 -1.92 -21.50
C PRO A 649 31.59 -1.36 -22.86
N PRO A 650 32.26 -1.70 -23.98
CA PRO A 650 31.84 -1.30 -25.33
C PRO A 650 30.53 -1.96 -25.81
N CYS A 651 29.52 -2.11 -24.96
CA CYS A 651 28.25 -2.75 -25.30
C CYS A 651 27.43 -1.94 -26.33
N ALA A 652 26.35 -2.52 -26.84
CA ALA A 652 25.47 -1.84 -27.80
C ALA A 652 25.16 -0.41 -27.33
N ARG A 653 25.47 0.54 -28.21
CA ARG A 653 25.22 1.95 -27.94
C ARG A 653 23.72 2.18 -27.99
N ILE A 654 23.14 2.44 -26.83
CA ILE A 654 21.86 3.14 -26.75
C ILE A 654 22.14 4.55 -27.24
N THR A 655 21.45 4.95 -28.30
CA THR A 655 21.54 6.31 -28.79
C THR A 655 20.23 7.01 -28.51
N SER A 656 20.29 8.27 -28.09
CA SER A 656 19.13 9.17 -28.23
C SER A 656 18.58 8.96 -29.63
N SER A 657 17.26 8.81 -29.77
CA SER A 657 16.65 9.02 -31.07
C SER A 657 17.01 10.48 -31.45
N GLY A 658 17.91 10.67 -32.43
CA GLY A 658 18.50 11.97 -32.76
C GLY A 658 17.48 12.98 -33.27
N SER A 659 16.32 12.50 -33.71
CA SER A 659 15.08 13.24 -33.58
C SER A 659 14.55 13.00 -32.17
N SER A 660 14.85 13.89 -31.23
CA SER A 660 13.90 14.09 -30.15
C SER A 660 12.62 14.52 -30.85
N LEU A 661 11.76 13.57 -31.22
CA LEU A 661 10.35 13.85 -31.32
C LEU A 661 10.07 14.42 -29.95
N ARG A 662 10.04 15.76 -29.86
CA ARG A 662 9.44 16.45 -28.74
C ARG A 662 7.99 16.03 -28.88
N ILE A 663 7.72 14.85 -28.35
CA ILE A 663 6.39 14.37 -28.11
C ILE A 663 5.88 15.39 -27.11
N LEU A 664 5.25 16.43 -27.64
CA LEU A 664 4.57 17.42 -26.84
C LEU A 664 3.40 16.67 -26.24
N LEU A 665 3.58 16.23 -24.99
CA LEU A 665 2.46 15.93 -24.11
C LEU A 665 1.68 17.25 -23.99
N PRO A 666 0.46 17.35 -24.55
CA PRO A 666 -0.24 18.62 -24.72
C PRO A 666 -0.37 19.35 -23.38
N GLY A 667 0.23 20.54 -23.27
CA GLY A 667 0.09 21.41 -22.10
C GLY A 667 0.66 20.85 -20.79
N THR A 668 1.79 20.11 -20.82
CA THR A 668 2.37 19.54 -19.60
C THR A 668 3.83 19.92 -19.37
N ASN A 669 4.24 19.91 -18.10
CA ASN A 669 5.63 20.11 -17.65
C ASN A 669 6.44 18.79 -17.63
N TYR A 670 6.04 17.79 -18.42
CA TYR A 670 6.76 16.53 -18.51
C TYR A 670 7.55 16.45 -19.81
N THR A 671 8.68 15.74 -19.76
CA THR A 671 9.46 15.38 -20.94
C THR A 671 9.48 13.89 -21.05
N VAL A 672 9.39 13.42 -22.29
CA VAL A 672 9.72 12.05 -22.63
C VAL A 672 11.01 12.06 -23.42
N LYS A 673 11.98 11.28 -22.98
CA LYS A 673 13.19 10.99 -23.75
C LYS A 673 13.06 9.60 -24.34
N GLY A 674 13.08 9.54 -25.68
CA GLY A 674 13.08 8.31 -26.44
C GLY A 674 14.50 7.89 -26.79
N TYR A 675 14.80 6.61 -26.58
CA TYR A 675 16.09 6.01 -26.86
C TYR A 675 15.90 4.86 -27.83
N THR A 676 16.79 4.75 -28.81
CA THR A 676 16.82 3.64 -29.76
C THR A 676 17.90 2.66 -29.36
N VAL A 677 17.53 1.39 -29.29
CA VAL A 677 18.46 0.28 -29.06
C VAL A 677 18.89 -0.26 -30.43
N LYS A 678 20.07 0.14 -30.92
CA LYS A 678 20.53 -0.23 -32.27
C LYS A 678 20.65 -1.75 -32.42
N GLY A 679 19.96 -2.30 -33.41
CA GLY A 679 19.89 -3.75 -33.66
C GLY A 679 18.94 -4.52 -32.73
N GLY A 680 18.29 -3.82 -31.78
CA GLY A 680 17.54 -4.43 -30.70
C GLY A 680 18.46 -5.15 -29.69
N ALA A 681 18.08 -5.14 -28.42
CA ALA A 681 18.78 -5.91 -27.39
C ALA A 681 17.80 -6.32 -26.30
N LYS A 682 18.11 -7.39 -25.58
CA LYS A 682 17.43 -7.70 -24.33
C LYS A 682 17.98 -6.78 -23.24
N ILE A 683 17.20 -6.48 -22.22
CA ILE A 683 17.69 -5.70 -21.07
C ILE A 683 18.05 -6.69 -19.96
N SER A 684 19.31 -6.66 -19.51
CA SER A 684 19.78 -7.60 -18.48
C SER A 684 19.37 -7.16 -17.07
N ARG A 685 19.47 -5.85 -16.80
CA ARG A 685 19.09 -5.17 -15.56
C ARG A 685 18.84 -3.67 -15.82
N ALA A 686 18.00 -3.06 -15.00
CA ALA A 686 17.80 -1.62 -14.96
C ALA A 686 18.36 -1.08 -13.64
N THR A 687 18.99 0.09 -13.70
CA THR A 687 19.63 0.73 -12.55
C THR A 687 19.22 2.19 -12.45
N PHE A 688 19.27 2.73 -11.23
CA PHE A 688 19.19 4.16 -10.95
C PHE A 688 20.26 4.49 -9.91
N ASP A 689 21.10 5.50 -10.18
CA ASP A 689 22.21 5.88 -9.31
C ASP A 689 23.12 4.71 -8.89
N LYS A 690 23.53 3.90 -9.86
CA LYS A 690 24.39 2.71 -9.69
C LYS A 690 23.75 1.57 -8.87
N LYS A 691 22.50 1.70 -8.44
CA LYS A 691 21.75 0.67 -7.72
C LYS A 691 20.79 -0.02 -8.68
N ASP A 692 20.68 -1.34 -8.55
CA ASP A 692 19.68 -2.09 -9.32
C ASP A 692 18.27 -1.71 -8.88
N THR A 693 17.37 -1.56 -9.84
CA THR A 693 15.94 -1.43 -9.59
C THR A 693 15.29 -2.80 -9.53
N ASP A 694 14.05 -2.84 -9.04
CA ASP A 694 13.23 -4.05 -8.97
C ASP A 694 12.39 -4.31 -10.25
N ILE A 695 12.63 -3.58 -11.33
CA ILE A 695 11.89 -3.76 -12.59
C ILE A 695 12.04 -5.20 -13.08
N ILE A 696 10.90 -5.89 -13.24
CA ILE A 696 10.83 -7.21 -13.87
C ILE A 696 10.91 -7.02 -15.39
N LEU A 697 12.12 -7.12 -15.92
CA LEU A 697 12.38 -6.81 -17.33
C LEU A 697 11.72 -7.79 -18.30
N PRO A 698 11.22 -7.31 -19.45
CA PRO A 698 10.72 -8.17 -20.51
C PRO A 698 11.83 -9.06 -21.10
N THR A 699 11.47 -10.28 -21.48
CA THR A 699 12.42 -11.27 -22.05
C THR A 699 12.61 -11.14 -23.57
N TYR A 700 11.77 -10.34 -24.22
CA TYR A 700 11.81 -10.08 -25.66
C TYR A 700 12.84 -8.99 -26.03
N LEU A 701 13.18 -8.90 -27.32
CA LEU A 701 14.12 -7.88 -27.83
C LEU A 701 13.49 -6.49 -27.76
N ILE A 702 14.18 -5.57 -27.09
CA ILE A 702 13.79 -4.17 -26.98
C ILE A 702 14.43 -3.37 -28.10
N THR A 703 13.62 -2.67 -28.87
CA THR A 703 14.04 -1.79 -29.96
C THR A 703 14.03 -0.32 -29.53
N GLY A 704 13.22 0.04 -28.53
CA GLY A 704 13.13 1.38 -28.00
C GLY A 704 12.82 1.44 -26.51
N ILE A 705 13.26 2.51 -25.86
CA ILE A 705 12.95 2.80 -24.46
C ILE A 705 12.43 4.24 -24.40
N ARG A 706 11.33 4.49 -23.69
CA ARG A 706 10.90 5.86 -23.38
C ARG A 706 10.93 6.08 -21.88
N ILE A 707 11.55 7.16 -21.45
CA ILE A 707 11.63 7.55 -20.04
C ILE A 707 10.92 8.90 -19.89
N TYR A 708 9.90 8.90 -19.05
CA TYR A 708 9.08 10.07 -18.77
C TYR A 708 9.56 10.71 -17.47
N LYS A 709 9.83 12.01 -17.50
CA LYS A 709 10.39 12.78 -16.38
C LYS A 709 9.60 14.06 -16.20
N TRP A 710 9.68 14.62 -15.00
CA TRP A 710 9.21 15.96 -14.75
C TRP A 710 10.31 16.98 -15.09
N ASN A 711 10.01 17.98 -15.91
CA ASN A 711 11.01 18.93 -16.45
C ASN A 711 11.66 19.78 -15.38
N GLU A 712 10.92 20.02 -14.31
CA GLU A 712 11.33 20.88 -13.21
C GLU A 712 12.09 20.12 -12.13
N ASP A 713 12.30 18.81 -12.30
CA ASP A 713 13.03 18.00 -11.34
C ASP A 713 14.56 18.09 -11.54
N PRO A 714 15.31 18.70 -10.61
CA PRO A 714 16.76 18.82 -10.73
C PRO A 714 17.45 17.45 -10.70
N GLU A 715 16.84 16.47 -10.03
CA GLU A 715 17.40 15.13 -9.89
C GLU A 715 17.13 14.23 -11.11
N ASN A 716 16.28 14.68 -12.05
CA ASN A 716 15.91 13.93 -13.25
C ASN A 716 15.37 12.52 -12.96
N ILE A 717 14.63 12.38 -11.87
CA ILE A 717 13.97 11.16 -11.39
C ILE A 717 12.92 10.75 -12.44
N PRO A 718 12.99 9.52 -12.97
CA PRO A 718 12.00 9.02 -13.90
C PRO A 718 10.68 8.70 -13.19
N LEU A 719 9.57 9.04 -13.85
CA LEU A 719 8.20 8.76 -13.38
C LEU A 719 7.67 7.48 -14.00
N LEU A 720 7.75 7.37 -15.33
CA LEU A 720 7.34 6.18 -16.08
C LEU A 720 8.48 5.71 -16.99
N VAL A 721 8.52 4.41 -17.23
CA VAL A 721 9.41 3.79 -18.22
C VAL A 721 8.61 2.86 -19.11
N GLU A 722 8.78 3.01 -20.41
CA GLU A 722 8.19 2.16 -21.45
C GLU A 722 9.30 1.39 -22.17
N PHE A 723 9.18 0.07 -22.22
CA PHE A 723 10.02 -0.82 -23.02
C PHE A 723 9.27 -1.27 -24.27
N ILE A 724 9.79 -0.91 -25.44
CA ILE A 724 9.14 -1.09 -26.74
C ILE A 724 9.86 -2.19 -27.52
N SER A 725 9.09 -3.08 -28.15
CA SER A 725 9.54 -4.01 -29.17
C SER A 725 8.65 -3.94 -30.41
N ASP A 726 8.94 -4.76 -31.42
CA ASP A 726 8.04 -4.94 -32.56
C ASP A 726 6.69 -5.49 -32.07
N GLY A 727 5.65 -4.67 -32.18
CA GLY A 727 4.27 -5.00 -31.79
C GLY A 727 3.97 -5.14 -30.29
N ASN A 728 4.94 -4.99 -29.37
CA ASN A 728 4.70 -5.09 -27.92
C ASN A 728 5.29 -3.92 -27.14
N PHE A 729 4.69 -3.66 -25.98
CA PHE A 729 5.16 -2.64 -25.04
C PHE A 729 4.90 -3.09 -23.60
N THR A 730 5.79 -2.70 -22.69
CA THR A 730 5.61 -2.89 -21.25
C THR A 730 5.91 -1.60 -20.52
N TRP A 731 4.99 -1.18 -19.65
CA TRP A 731 5.10 0.03 -18.84
C TRP A 731 5.39 -0.28 -17.39
N PHE A 732 6.19 0.58 -16.78
CA PHE A 732 6.46 0.60 -15.36
C PHE A 732 6.27 2.01 -14.81
N GLU A 733 5.70 2.11 -13.61
CA GLU A 733 5.57 3.35 -12.86
C GLU A 733 6.46 3.35 -11.62
N ASN A 734 7.08 4.48 -11.33
CA ASN A 734 7.96 4.66 -10.19
C ASN A 734 7.15 4.85 -8.90
N LEU A 735 7.46 4.07 -7.87
CA LEU A 735 6.75 4.11 -6.58
C LEU A 735 7.34 5.10 -5.58
N ASP A 736 8.58 5.57 -5.77
CA ASP A 736 9.27 6.43 -4.80
C ASP A 736 10.28 7.40 -5.44
N LYS A 737 10.87 8.26 -4.60
CA LYS A 737 11.87 9.25 -5.02
C LYS A 737 13.25 8.65 -5.31
N ASP A 738 13.55 7.47 -4.78
CA ASP A 738 14.85 6.83 -4.97
C ASP A 738 14.90 6.08 -6.32
N SER A 739 13.75 5.93 -6.99
CA SER A 739 13.59 5.20 -8.26
C SER A 739 14.12 3.77 -8.20
N LEU A 740 14.05 3.15 -7.02
CA LEU A 740 14.45 1.75 -6.84
C LEU A 740 13.27 0.80 -6.85
N ASN A 741 12.05 1.30 -6.52
CA ASN A 741 10.83 0.50 -6.51
C ASN A 741 9.89 0.89 -7.65
N TRP A 742 9.50 -0.10 -8.45
CA TRP A 742 8.73 0.07 -9.67
C TRP A 742 7.61 -0.95 -9.77
N MET A 743 6.49 -0.49 -10.32
CA MET A 743 5.32 -1.33 -10.52
C MET A 743 5.01 -1.45 -12.00
N LYS A 744 4.77 -2.67 -12.48
CA LYS A 744 4.29 -2.88 -13.85
C LYS A 744 2.88 -2.30 -13.98
N VAL A 745 2.66 -1.42 -14.96
CA VAL A 745 1.32 -0.92 -15.29
C VAL A 745 0.56 -2.03 -16.02
N VAL A 746 -0.69 -2.28 -15.59
CA VAL A 746 -1.53 -3.32 -16.18
C VAL A 746 -1.78 -3.00 -17.66
N LYS A 747 -1.80 -4.04 -18.50
CA LYS A 747 -1.90 -3.88 -19.96
C LYS A 747 -3.12 -3.04 -20.37
N ASP A 748 -4.27 -3.25 -19.74
CA ASP A 748 -5.52 -2.53 -20.06
C ASP A 748 -5.51 -1.05 -19.63
N GLU A 749 -4.69 -0.69 -18.66
CA GLU A 749 -4.44 0.72 -18.32
C GLU A 749 -3.44 1.31 -19.32
N ALA A 750 -2.36 0.60 -19.60
CA ALA A 750 -1.30 1.05 -20.50
C ALA A 750 -1.76 1.24 -21.95
N THR A 751 -2.71 0.42 -22.44
CA THR A 751 -3.29 0.60 -23.78
C THR A 751 -4.06 1.92 -23.90
N LYS A 752 -4.61 2.45 -22.80
CA LYS A 752 -5.34 3.72 -22.78
C LYS A 752 -4.41 4.92 -22.90
N PHE A 753 -3.09 4.75 -22.81
CA PHE A 753 -2.13 5.85 -22.96
C PHE A 753 -1.98 6.34 -24.40
N TYR A 754 -2.49 5.58 -25.38
CA TYR A 754 -2.39 5.89 -26.81
C TYR A 754 -3.77 6.14 -27.40
N GLN A 755 -3.89 7.14 -28.28
CA GLN A 755 -5.14 7.47 -28.99
C GLN A 755 -5.55 6.37 -29.98
N ASN A 756 -4.56 5.63 -30.50
CA ASN A 756 -4.71 4.49 -31.39
C ASN A 756 -4.03 3.27 -30.77
N VAL A 757 -4.46 2.06 -31.12
CA VAL A 757 -3.96 0.80 -30.53
C VAL A 757 -2.44 0.55 -30.74
N SER A 758 -1.75 1.39 -31.53
CA SER A 758 -0.31 1.23 -31.85
C SER A 758 0.60 2.31 -31.23
N PRO A 759 1.61 1.92 -30.42
CA PRO A 759 2.61 2.82 -29.81
C PRO A 759 3.54 3.57 -30.78
N LEU A 760 3.58 3.12 -32.03
CA LEU A 760 4.51 3.62 -33.05
C LEU A 760 3.95 4.78 -33.88
N GLN A 761 2.64 4.97 -33.88
CA GLN A 761 1.97 5.94 -34.79
C GLN A 761 0.88 6.78 -34.11
N GLY A 762 0.49 6.49 -32.86
CA GLY A 762 -0.56 7.22 -32.15
C GLY A 762 -0.05 8.42 -31.34
N GLY A 763 -0.87 9.48 -31.27
CA GLY A 763 -0.74 10.51 -30.23
C GLY A 763 -1.04 9.93 -28.85
N TYR A 764 -0.62 10.64 -27.80
CA TYR A 764 -0.92 10.27 -26.41
C TYR A 764 -2.27 10.81 -25.97
N THR A 765 -2.89 10.11 -25.04
CA THR A 765 -4.17 10.50 -24.45
C THR A 765 -3.97 11.29 -23.15
N ASN A 766 -5.06 11.84 -22.63
CA ASN A 766 -5.05 12.50 -21.31
C ASN A 766 -4.81 11.50 -20.18
N GLU A 767 -5.10 10.21 -20.37
CA GLU A 767 -4.86 9.14 -19.40
C GLU A 767 -3.37 8.99 -19.06
N LEU A 768 -2.46 9.15 -20.04
CA LEU A 768 -1.02 9.14 -19.76
C LEU A 768 -0.62 10.36 -18.91
N THR A 769 -1.11 11.54 -19.28
CA THR A 769 -0.85 12.79 -18.55
C THR A 769 -1.35 12.69 -17.11
N ASP A 770 -2.55 12.15 -16.91
CA ASP A 770 -3.12 11.89 -15.59
C ASP A 770 -2.27 10.91 -14.79
N LYS A 771 -1.74 9.87 -15.44
CA LYS A 771 -0.82 8.93 -14.81
C LYS A 771 0.48 9.61 -14.40
N LEU A 772 1.06 10.46 -15.25
CA LEU A 772 2.26 11.23 -14.92
C LEU A 772 2.03 12.16 -13.73
N TYR A 773 0.89 12.86 -13.67
CA TYR A 773 0.50 13.64 -12.49
C TYR A 773 0.38 12.78 -11.25
N GLN A 774 -0.23 11.60 -11.35
CA GLN A 774 -0.33 10.66 -10.23
C GLN A 774 1.04 10.23 -9.71
N VAL A 775 1.93 9.82 -10.60
CA VAL A 775 3.27 9.39 -10.21
C VAL A 775 4.09 10.57 -9.69
N SER A 776 3.98 11.76 -10.29
CA SER A 776 4.65 12.97 -9.82
C SER A 776 4.15 13.42 -8.44
N CYS A 777 2.83 13.41 -8.17
CA CYS A 777 2.27 13.69 -6.85
C CYS A 777 2.81 12.68 -5.82
N ARG A 778 3.07 11.42 -6.18
CA ARG A 778 3.73 10.44 -5.30
C ARG A 778 5.22 10.73 -5.09
N VAL A 779 5.99 10.83 -6.17
CA VAL A 779 7.46 10.88 -6.21
C VAL A 779 7.99 12.26 -5.79
N HIS A 780 7.51 13.33 -6.41
CA HIS A 780 8.00 14.70 -6.21
C HIS A 780 7.20 15.51 -5.18
N ARG A 781 6.16 14.91 -4.60
CA ARG A 781 5.20 15.61 -3.76
C ARG A 781 4.56 16.81 -4.46
N SER A 782 4.49 16.75 -5.79
CA SER A 782 4.02 17.84 -6.64
C SER A 782 2.49 17.93 -6.61
N VAL A 783 1.95 19.12 -6.37
CA VAL A 783 0.52 19.39 -6.36
C VAL A 783 0.21 20.66 -7.13
N SER A 784 -0.94 20.69 -7.78
CA SER A 784 -1.55 21.95 -8.20
C SER A 784 -2.55 22.37 -7.13
N ILE A 785 -2.53 23.65 -6.75
CA ILE A 785 -3.38 24.18 -5.68
C ILE A 785 -4.59 24.85 -6.31
N ASP A 786 -5.77 24.27 -6.13
CA ASP A 786 -7.05 24.88 -6.53
C ASP A 786 -7.59 25.76 -5.40
N ILE A 787 -7.49 27.07 -5.58
CA ILE A 787 -7.92 28.09 -4.60
C ILE A 787 -9.44 28.32 -4.64
N SER A 788 -10.22 27.61 -5.46
CA SER A 788 -11.70 27.65 -5.35
C SER A 788 -12.25 26.64 -4.33
N LYS A 789 -11.38 25.82 -3.72
CA LYS A 789 -11.77 24.84 -2.70
C LYS A 789 -11.75 25.51 -1.32
N GLY A 790 -12.93 25.91 -0.81
CA GLY A 790 -13.04 26.69 0.43
C GLY A 790 -13.38 25.96 1.74
N ASP A 791 -13.75 24.67 1.75
CA ASP A 791 -14.02 23.97 3.03
C ASP A 791 -13.94 22.43 2.90
N ARG A 792 -13.21 21.78 3.82
CA ARG A 792 -13.16 20.31 4.08
C ARG A 792 -12.97 19.41 2.87
N LYS A 793 -12.39 19.96 1.79
CA LYS A 793 -12.09 19.20 0.58
C LYS A 793 -10.67 18.67 0.68
N LEU A 794 -10.57 17.34 0.70
CA LEU A 794 -9.31 16.65 0.43
C LEU A 794 -9.12 16.62 -1.09
N TYR A 795 -7.99 17.12 -1.60
CA TYR A 795 -7.67 17.05 -3.03
C TYR A 795 -6.16 16.90 -3.31
N CYS A 796 -5.79 16.38 -4.47
CA CYS A 796 -4.47 16.58 -5.11
C CYS A 796 -4.80 16.74 -6.60
N HIS A 797 -5.48 15.72 -7.10
CA HIS A 797 -6.17 15.64 -8.39
C HIS A 797 -7.18 14.47 -8.27
N GLU A 798 -8.24 14.43 -9.08
CA GLU A 798 -9.35 13.45 -8.96
C GLU A 798 -8.86 11.97 -8.92
N ARG A 799 -7.69 11.71 -9.51
CA ARG A 799 -7.11 10.38 -9.69
C ARG A 799 -5.97 10.04 -8.73
N CYS A 800 -5.63 10.90 -7.77
CA CYS A 800 -4.68 10.59 -6.68
C CYS A 800 -5.29 9.68 -5.60
N LYS A 801 -6.08 8.68 -5.99
CA LYS A 801 -6.59 7.68 -5.05
C LYS A 801 -5.47 6.68 -4.81
N PRO A 802 -5.19 6.27 -3.55
CA PRO A 802 -6.05 6.42 -2.37
C PRO A 802 -5.88 7.67 -1.49
N ARG A 803 -4.88 8.53 -1.74
CA ARG A 803 -4.47 9.58 -0.80
C ARG A 803 -4.55 10.94 -1.47
N TYR A 804 -5.59 11.69 -1.16
CA TYR A 804 -5.57 13.13 -1.33
C TYR A 804 -4.37 13.69 -0.57
N ARG A 805 -3.54 14.50 -1.25
CA ARG A 805 -2.30 15.03 -0.68
C ARG A 805 -2.51 16.35 0.05
N ILE A 806 -3.52 17.12 -0.35
CA ILE A 806 -3.86 18.41 0.24
C ILE A 806 -5.17 18.29 1.01
N LYS A 807 -5.16 18.78 2.24
CA LYS A 807 -6.34 19.05 3.05
C LYS A 807 -6.60 20.55 3.02
N VAL A 808 -7.88 20.90 2.87
CA VAL A 808 -8.34 22.28 3.07
C VAL A 808 -9.07 22.36 4.39
N GLU A 809 -8.57 23.20 5.28
CA GLU A 809 -9.17 23.49 6.56
C GLU A 809 -9.56 24.98 6.60
N LYS A 810 -10.84 25.26 6.85
CA LYS A 810 -11.29 26.62 7.14
C LYS A 810 -10.87 26.96 8.57
N SER A 811 -10.17 28.07 8.77
CA SER A 811 -9.77 28.51 10.11
C SER A 811 -11.01 28.76 10.97
N ALA A 812 -11.02 28.22 12.20
CA ALA A 812 -12.15 28.37 13.13
C ALA A 812 -12.27 29.81 13.65
N SER A 813 -11.17 30.55 13.65
CA SER A 813 -11.08 31.96 14.00
C SER A 813 -10.25 32.65 12.94
N SER A 814 -10.88 33.44 12.06
CA SER A 814 -10.15 34.32 11.15
C SER A 814 -9.33 35.31 11.98
N LEU A 815 -8.05 35.46 11.67
CA LEU A 815 -7.20 36.50 12.29
C LEU A 815 -7.68 37.90 11.90
N PHE A 816 -8.35 38.01 10.75
CA PHE A 816 -8.83 39.25 10.17
C PHE A 816 -10.36 39.28 10.15
N GLU A 817 -10.96 40.25 10.84
CA GLU A 817 -12.42 40.37 10.91
C GLU A 817 -13.01 40.63 9.52
N GLY A 818 -14.13 39.97 9.18
CA GLY A 818 -14.74 40.09 7.84
C GLY A 818 -14.14 39.20 6.75
N TYR A 819 -13.15 38.35 7.08
CA TYR A 819 -12.53 37.42 6.14
C TYR A 819 -12.68 35.94 6.57
N ILE A 820 -12.56 35.05 5.59
CA ILE A 820 -12.52 33.60 5.73
C ILE A 820 -11.15 33.12 5.27
N GLU A 821 -10.46 32.40 6.13
CA GLU A 821 -9.16 31.78 5.85
C GLU A 821 -9.33 30.31 5.49
N CYS A 822 -8.84 29.92 4.32
CA CYS A 822 -8.81 28.55 3.85
C CYS A 822 -7.36 28.08 3.77
N GLU A 823 -6.93 27.21 4.68
CA GLU A 823 -5.58 26.65 4.71
C GLU A 823 -5.49 25.37 3.89
N HIS A 824 -4.62 25.39 2.89
CA HIS A 824 -4.21 24.25 2.07
C HIS A 824 -2.90 23.70 2.64
N ALA A 825 -2.97 22.55 3.30
CA ALA A 825 -1.82 21.90 3.93
C ALA A 825 -1.71 20.44 3.49
N SER A 826 -0.57 19.80 3.77
CA SER A 826 -0.42 18.36 3.53
C SER A 826 -1.41 17.55 4.38
N ALA A 827 -2.13 16.63 3.73
CA ALA A 827 -3.00 15.64 4.36
C ALA A 827 -2.26 14.37 4.77
N ILE A 828 -0.98 14.22 4.37
CA ILE A 828 -0.19 13.02 4.64
C ILE A 828 0.54 13.19 5.98
N GLN A 829 0.19 12.36 6.96
CA GLN A 829 0.83 12.36 8.28
C GLN A 829 2.36 12.18 8.15
N GLY A 830 3.11 13.04 8.85
CA GLY A 830 4.57 13.05 8.81
C GLY A 830 5.18 13.78 7.60
N GLN A 831 4.38 14.21 6.62
CA GLN A 831 4.85 15.09 5.53
C GLN A 831 4.36 16.50 5.78
N LYS A 832 5.24 17.38 6.27
CA LYS A 832 4.91 18.79 6.50
C LYS A 832 4.90 19.63 5.22
N THR A 833 5.78 19.30 4.26
CA THR A 833 5.96 20.10 3.05
C THR A 833 5.59 19.36 1.76
N PHE A 834 5.23 20.13 0.74
CA PHE A 834 4.91 19.69 -0.62
C PHE A 834 5.47 20.68 -1.66
N THR A 835 5.39 20.30 -2.94
CA THR A 835 5.87 21.10 -4.06
C THR A 835 4.68 21.62 -4.84
N VAL A 836 4.52 22.92 -5.02
CA VAL A 836 3.41 23.52 -5.76
C VAL A 836 3.84 23.73 -7.21
N THR A 837 3.10 23.14 -8.15
CA THR A 837 3.40 23.23 -9.59
C THR A 837 2.65 24.35 -10.28
N SER A 838 1.47 24.70 -9.76
CA SER A 838 0.64 25.81 -10.23
C SER A 838 -0.42 26.15 -9.19
N ILE A 839 -0.99 27.34 -9.32
CA ILE A 839 -2.15 27.80 -8.54
C ILE A 839 -3.29 27.98 -9.54
N ASN A 840 -4.40 27.27 -9.34
CA ASN A 840 -5.56 27.25 -10.21
C ASN A 840 -6.80 27.77 -9.46
N LYS A 841 -7.78 28.29 -10.18
CA LYS A 841 -9.13 28.57 -9.67
C LYS A 841 -10.13 27.92 -10.63
N ASP A 842 -10.92 26.97 -10.14
CA ASP A 842 -11.92 26.24 -10.95
C ASP A 842 -11.30 25.59 -12.21
N GLY A 843 -10.12 24.99 -12.03
CA GLY A 843 -9.37 24.34 -13.11
C GLY A 843 -8.62 25.30 -14.05
N ILE A 844 -8.70 26.61 -13.83
CA ILE A 844 -8.03 27.63 -14.64
C ILE A 844 -6.78 28.12 -13.89
N GLU A 845 -5.61 27.97 -14.51
CA GLU A 845 -4.34 28.45 -13.95
C GLU A 845 -4.33 29.98 -13.76
N GLN A 846 -3.79 30.43 -12.63
CA GLN A 846 -3.66 31.82 -12.23
C GLN A 846 -2.25 32.34 -12.52
N THR A 847 -2.13 33.61 -12.91
CA THR A 847 -0.85 34.26 -13.20
C THR A 847 -0.34 34.97 -11.95
N THR A 848 0.67 34.40 -11.29
CA THR A 848 1.15 34.92 -10.00
C THR A 848 2.47 35.69 -10.03
N GLY A 849 3.14 35.72 -11.18
CA GLY A 849 4.51 36.25 -11.29
C GLY A 849 5.57 35.39 -10.59
N LEU A 850 5.16 34.33 -9.87
CA LEU A 850 6.09 33.41 -9.21
C LEU A 850 6.67 32.41 -10.21
N LYS A 851 7.93 32.05 -9.98
CA LYS A 851 8.59 30.99 -10.74
C LYS A 851 8.23 29.63 -10.13
N PHE A 852 7.34 28.88 -10.79
CA PHE A 852 7.03 27.51 -10.42
C PHE A 852 8.14 26.53 -10.88
N PRO A 853 8.32 25.40 -10.19
CA PRO A 853 7.57 24.95 -9.01
C PRO A 853 8.08 25.58 -7.70
N LEU A 854 7.17 25.85 -6.77
CA LEU A 854 7.51 26.28 -5.41
C LEU A 854 7.79 25.05 -4.55
N ARG A 855 9.03 24.89 -4.11
CA ARG A 855 9.47 23.73 -3.33
C ARG A 855 9.32 24.00 -1.83
N ASN A 856 9.20 22.93 -1.05
CA ASN A 856 9.16 22.99 0.41
C ASN A 856 8.03 23.88 0.97
N VAL A 857 6.91 24.00 0.26
CA VAL A 857 5.73 24.72 0.75
C VAL A 857 5.10 23.90 1.88
N GLU A 858 4.97 24.50 3.07
CA GLU A 858 4.34 23.87 4.23
C GLU A 858 2.82 24.04 4.18
N LYS A 859 2.36 25.25 3.90
CA LYS A 859 0.93 25.59 3.80
C LYS A 859 0.69 26.78 2.87
N ILE A 860 -0.48 26.82 2.27
CA ILE A 860 -0.99 27.99 1.53
C ILE A 860 -2.30 28.42 2.16
N THR A 861 -2.42 29.67 2.58
CA THR A 861 -3.66 30.24 3.14
C THR A 861 -4.29 31.15 2.10
N VAL A 862 -5.57 30.94 1.80
CA VAL A 862 -6.34 31.76 0.85
C VAL A 862 -7.39 32.53 1.63
N TYR A 863 -7.45 33.85 1.41
CA TYR A 863 -8.36 34.75 2.10
C TYR A 863 -9.53 35.13 1.20
N PHE A 864 -10.76 34.99 1.72
CA PHE A 864 -12.01 35.36 1.06
C PHE A 864 -12.78 36.37 1.91
N PRO A 865 -13.34 37.45 1.33
CA PRO A 865 -14.29 38.29 2.04
C PRO A 865 -15.51 37.47 2.48
N VAL A 866 -16.01 37.66 3.70
CA VAL A 866 -17.22 36.96 4.19
C VAL A 866 -18.42 37.19 3.28
N CYS A 867 -18.50 38.37 2.68
CA CYS A 867 -19.52 38.81 1.73
C CYS A 867 -19.34 38.23 0.30
N ASP A 868 -18.17 37.71 -0.07
CA ASP A 868 -17.95 37.00 -1.34
C ASP A 868 -16.96 35.83 -1.15
N GLN A 869 -17.51 34.63 -0.94
CA GLN A 869 -16.74 33.41 -0.72
C GLN A 869 -16.20 32.77 -2.00
N ASN A 870 -16.52 33.33 -3.18
CA ASN A 870 -16.09 32.80 -4.48
C ASN A 870 -14.87 33.55 -5.03
N THR A 871 -14.57 34.72 -4.49
CA THR A 871 -13.51 35.61 -4.99
C THR A 871 -12.42 35.74 -3.93
N PRO A 872 -11.35 34.94 -4.02
CA PRO A 872 -10.22 35.12 -3.11
C PRO A 872 -9.54 36.46 -3.43
N VAL A 873 -9.11 37.16 -2.38
CA VAL A 873 -8.47 38.48 -2.46
C VAL A 873 -6.97 38.43 -2.18
N MET A 874 -6.52 37.45 -1.39
CA MET A 874 -5.13 37.31 -0.99
C MET A 874 -4.72 35.84 -0.84
N ILE A 875 -3.46 35.53 -1.11
CA ILE A 875 -2.84 34.22 -0.90
C ILE A 875 -1.56 34.42 -0.08
N TYR A 876 -1.42 33.65 1.00
CA TYR A 876 -0.19 33.53 1.76
C TYR A 876 0.44 32.16 1.50
N ILE A 877 1.70 32.14 1.08
CA ILE A 877 2.48 30.91 0.81
C ILE A 877 3.56 30.81 1.88
N ASN A 878 3.38 29.86 2.80
CA ASN A 878 4.34 29.59 3.87
C ASN A 878 5.30 28.47 3.45
N HIS A 879 6.60 28.77 3.41
CA HIS A 879 7.63 27.77 3.18
C HIS A 879 8.09 27.17 4.51
N GLY A 880 8.28 25.85 4.53
CA GLY A 880 8.78 25.17 5.72
C GLY A 880 10.27 25.45 5.94
N VAL A 881 10.69 25.59 7.19
CA VAL A 881 12.11 25.71 7.55
C VAL A 881 12.80 24.37 7.29
N THR A 882 13.72 24.32 6.32
CA THR A 882 14.61 23.17 6.12
C THR A 882 16.02 23.51 6.61
N ASP A 883 16.67 22.55 7.27
CA ASP A 883 17.95 22.68 7.97
C ASP A 883 19.03 23.44 7.15
N GLY A 884 19.07 24.76 7.30
CA GLY A 884 20.11 25.64 6.77
C GLY A 884 19.93 26.19 5.35
N ASN A 885 18.82 25.89 4.65
CA ASN A 885 18.55 26.48 3.34
C ASN A 885 17.19 27.20 3.33
N CYS A 886 17.22 28.53 3.44
CA CYS A 886 16.05 29.42 3.55
C CYS A 886 15.41 29.72 2.18
N ASP A 887 15.49 28.81 1.22
CA ASP A 887 15.24 29.04 -0.22
C ASP A 887 13.78 29.43 -0.59
N GLY A 888 12.94 29.74 0.39
CA GLY A 888 11.72 30.51 0.15
C GLY A 888 11.38 31.36 1.38
N ALA A 889 11.57 32.68 1.28
CA ALA A 889 10.83 33.59 2.16
C ALA A 889 9.32 33.36 1.92
N SER A 890 8.51 33.45 2.96
CA SER A 890 7.06 33.39 2.80
C SER A 890 6.59 34.48 1.84
N LYS A 891 5.60 34.17 1.02
CA LYS A 891 5.11 35.07 -0.03
C LYS A 891 3.67 35.47 0.22
N TRP A 892 3.37 36.74 -0.02
CA TRP A 892 2.02 37.29 0.03
C TRP A 892 1.65 37.79 -1.36
N LEU A 893 0.56 37.26 -1.90
CA LEU A 893 0.03 37.63 -3.21
C LEU A 893 -1.34 38.28 -3.04
N VAL A 894 -1.59 39.37 -3.75
CA VAL A 894 -2.91 40.02 -3.83
C VAL A 894 -3.46 39.92 -5.22
N ARG A 895 -4.79 39.87 -5.32
CA ARG A 895 -5.47 39.78 -6.62
C ARG A 895 -5.58 41.16 -7.27
N GLU A 896 -5.18 41.26 -8.53
CA GLU A 896 -5.32 42.50 -9.31
C GLU A 896 -6.73 42.66 -9.90
N ARG A 897 -7.05 43.89 -10.34
CA ARG A 897 -8.28 44.21 -11.08
C ARG A 897 -8.25 43.55 -12.46
N GLY A 898 -8.75 42.32 -12.53
CA GLY A 898 -8.80 41.49 -13.72
C GLY A 898 -9.02 40.01 -13.39
N ASN A 899 -9.45 39.23 -14.38
CA ASN A 899 -9.52 37.78 -14.18
C ASN A 899 -8.11 37.19 -14.30
N ARG A 900 -7.58 36.68 -13.18
CA ARG A 900 -6.43 35.74 -13.03
C ARG A 900 -5.05 36.30 -12.62
N ASN A 901 -4.86 37.61 -12.56
CA ASN A 901 -3.55 38.18 -12.19
C ASN A 901 -3.40 38.36 -10.68
N TRP A 902 -2.20 38.08 -10.19
CA TRP A 902 -1.80 38.30 -8.80
C TRP A 902 -0.44 39.01 -8.72
N THR A 903 -0.30 39.91 -7.75
CA THR A 903 0.94 40.68 -7.50
C THR A 903 1.56 40.24 -6.17
N ASP A 904 2.88 40.06 -6.13
CA ASP A 904 3.63 39.87 -4.89
C ASP A 904 3.71 41.19 -4.11
N VAL A 905 3.24 41.19 -2.86
CA VAL A 905 3.25 42.33 -1.92
C VAL A 905 4.03 42.01 -0.65
N SER A 906 4.90 41.00 -0.69
CA SER A 906 5.66 40.56 0.49
C SER A 906 6.58 41.66 1.03
N ASP A 907 7.03 42.58 0.19
CA ASP A 907 7.86 43.74 0.55
C ASP A 907 7.07 44.83 1.29
N LYS A 908 5.74 44.86 1.13
CA LYS A 908 4.85 45.79 1.84
C LYS A 908 4.49 45.31 3.24
N ILE A 909 4.78 44.05 3.56
CA ILE A 909 4.48 43.45 4.85
C ILE A 909 5.77 43.46 5.69
N PRO A 910 5.79 44.13 6.85
CA PRO A 910 6.97 44.21 7.69
C PRO A 910 7.49 42.81 8.04
N GLU A 911 8.82 42.64 8.07
CA GLU A 911 9.42 41.38 8.55
C GLU A 911 8.94 41.07 9.98
N ILE A 912 8.59 39.80 10.22
CA ILE A 912 8.17 39.31 11.53
C ILE A 912 9.37 39.37 12.50
N LYS A 913 9.46 40.46 13.25
CA LYS A 913 10.23 40.53 14.50
C LYS A 913 9.29 40.24 15.66
N ALA A 914 9.78 39.56 16.71
CA ALA A 914 8.96 39.04 17.82
C ALA A 914 8.10 40.10 18.54
N ASP A 915 8.41 41.39 18.34
CA ASP A 915 7.85 42.50 19.09
C ASP A 915 6.77 43.28 18.29
N ASN A 916 6.54 42.93 17.00
CA ASN A 916 5.76 43.73 16.04
C ASN A 916 4.43 43.09 15.56
N GLY A 917 3.82 42.21 16.37
CA GLY A 917 2.64 41.44 15.97
C GLY A 917 1.46 42.31 15.47
N ASP A 918 1.15 43.39 16.19
CA ASP A 918 0.01 44.26 15.87
C ASP A 918 0.23 45.04 14.55
N THR A 919 1.44 45.54 14.32
CA THR A 919 1.79 46.30 13.10
C THR A 919 1.66 45.45 11.82
N ILE A 920 1.99 44.16 11.91
CA ILE A 920 1.88 43.24 10.75
C ILE A 920 0.41 42.94 10.47
N LYS A 921 -0.39 42.78 11.52
CA LYS A 921 -1.83 42.57 11.39
C LYS A 921 -2.49 43.75 10.70
N GLU A 922 -2.25 44.98 11.18
CA GLU A 922 -2.78 46.21 10.58
C GLU A 922 -2.38 46.35 9.10
N ALA A 923 -1.10 46.11 8.77
CA ALA A 923 -0.63 46.17 7.39
C ALA A 923 -1.35 45.16 6.46
N ILE A 924 -1.65 43.96 6.95
CA ILE A 924 -2.37 42.96 6.17
C ILE A 924 -3.86 43.34 6.04
N GLU A 925 -4.49 43.86 7.09
CA GLU A 925 -5.88 44.34 7.06
C GLU A 925 -6.04 45.49 6.05
N ASP A 926 -5.13 46.45 6.05
CA ASP A 926 -5.12 47.57 5.10
C ASP A 926 -5.03 47.08 3.65
N ILE A 927 -4.16 46.09 3.40
CA ILE A 927 -4.01 45.48 2.07
C ILE A 927 -5.30 44.73 1.68
N LEU A 928 -5.86 43.94 2.58
CA LEU A 928 -7.07 43.16 2.34
C LEU A 928 -8.28 44.04 2.02
N GLU A 929 -8.48 45.14 2.77
CA GLU A 929 -9.56 46.09 2.54
C GLU A 929 -9.33 46.92 1.27
N GLY A 930 -8.08 47.31 0.99
CA GLY A 930 -7.70 47.96 -0.26
C GLY A 930 -8.06 47.11 -1.50
N VAL A 931 -7.66 45.83 -1.50
CA VAL A 931 -7.94 44.90 -2.62
C VAL A 931 -9.44 44.63 -2.75
N LYS A 932 -10.15 44.45 -1.62
CA LYS A 932 -11.61 44.26 -1.60
C LYS A 932 -12.33 45.46 -2.23
N SER A 933 -11.92 46.68 -1.88
CA SER A 933 -12.44 47.93 -2.47
C SER A 933 -12.11 48.02 -3.98
N ASP A 934 -10.86 47.76 -4.38
CA ASP A 934 -10.41 47.85 -5.77
C ASP A 934 -11.15 46.87 -6.71
N LEU A 935 -11.47 45.69 -6.19
CA LEU A 935 -12.25 44.66 -6.89
C LEU A 935 -13.76 44.96 -6.88
N GLY A 936 -14.21 46.00 -6.17
CA GLY A 936 -15.63 46.36 -6.04
C GLY A 936 -16.45 45.31 -5.29
N LEU A 937 -15.81 44.55 -4.41
CA LEU A 937 -16.49 43.51 -3.65
C LEU A 937 -17.25 44.13 -2.48
N CYS A 938 -18.43 43.59 -2.18
CA CYS A 938 -19.20 43.91 -0.98
C CYS A 938 -19.79 45.34 -0.89
N GLN A 939 -19.73 46.14 -1.97
CA GLN A 939 -20.30 47.49 -2.04
C GLN A 939 -21.82 47.52 -1.79
N GLU A 940 -22.54 46.45 -2.13
CA GLU A 940 -23.98 46.36 -1.90
C GLU A 940 -24.35 46.27 -0.41
N LEU A 941 -23.51 45.66 0.44
CA LEU A 941 -23.80 45.53 1.87
C LEU A 941 -23.66 46.86 2.61
N GLU A 942 -22.63 47.64 2.28
CA GLU A 942 -22.44 48.98 2.83
C GLU A 942 -23.52 49.95 2.34
N SER A 943 -23.91 49.84 1.06
CA SER A 943 -25.01 50.60 0.49
C SER A 943 -26.36 50.27 1.14
N GLN A 944 -26.57 49.01 1.53
CA GLN A 944 -27.77 48.56 2.24
C GLN A 944 -27.75 48.98 3.72
N LEU A 945 -26.62 48.87 4.42
CA LEU A 945 -26.48 49.36 5.80
C LEU A 945 -26.71 50.87 5.90
N LEU A 946 -26.15 51.66 4.96
CA LEU A 946 -26.39 53.11 4.89
C LEU A 946 -27.83 53.48 4.48
N ARG A 947 -28.54 52.62 3.72
CA ARG A 947 -29.97 52.80 3.43
C ARG A 947 -30.89 52.39 4.59
N THR A 948 -30.42 51.55 5.51
CA THR A 948 -31.23 51.10 6.65
C THR A 948 -31.34 52.17 7.74
N ASP A 949 -30.37 53.08 7.84
CA ASP A 949 -30.44 54.25 8.75
C ASP A 949 -31.29 55.41 8.21
N PHE A 950 -31.65 55.41 6.91
CA PHE A 950 -32.47 56.46 6.30
C PHE A 950 -33.93 56.08 6.03
N THR A 951 -34.37 54.87 6.39
CA THR A 951 -35.72 54.38 6.06
C THR A 951 -36.49 53.85 7.28
N ILE A 952 -36.51 54.62 8.37
CA ILE A 952 -37.62 54.61 9.35
C ILE A 952 -38.46 55.87 9.14
N ALA A 953 -39.02 56.04 7.94
CA ALA A 953 -40.14 56.94 7.68
C ALA A 953 -40.72 56.63 6.30
N SER A 954 -41.68 55.70 6.26
CA SER A 954 -42.87 55.68 5.39
C SER A 954 -43.21 54.26 4.94
N VAL A 955 -44.22 53.70 5.59
CA VAL A 955 -45.01 52.58 5.08
C VAL A 955 -46.08 53.15 4.18
N GLN A 956 -46.20 52.66 2.94
CA GLN A 956 -47.46 52.26 2.27
C GLN A 956 -47.22 52.02 0.77
N GLY A 957 -47.80 50.93 0.23
CA GLY A 957 -48.15 50.87 -1.20
C GLY A 957 -47.70 49.62 -1.99
N ALA A 958 -48.53 48.58 -1.89
CA ALA A 958 -48.93 47.58 -2.88
C ALA A 958 -48.21 47.43 -4.26
N SER A 959 -47.97 46.14 -4.56
CA SER A 959 -48.33 45.39 -5.79
C SER A 959 -47.32 45.19 -6.94
N GLU A 960 -47.46 43.95 -7.45
CA GLU A 960 -47.13 43.39 -8.77
C GLU A 960 -45.78 42.68 -9.03
N VAL A 961 -45.97 41.46 -9.55
CA VAL A 961 -45.00 40.45 -10.01
C VAL A 961 -45.03 40.47 -11.55
N PRO A 962 -43.89 40.33 -12.23
CA PRO A 962 -43.64 39.12 -13.05
C PRO A 962 -42.16 38.69 -12.96
N GLY A 963 -41.79 37.43 -12.73
CA GLY A 963 -42.10 36.24 -13.51
C GLY A 963 -40.91 35.91 -14.41
N LEU A 964 -40.15 34.83 -14.14
CA LEU A 964 -39.32 34.12 -15.14
C LEU A 964 -38.55 32.90 -14.57
N ILE A 965 -38.48 31.88 -15.44
CA ILE A 965 -37.52 30.77 -15.55
C ILE A 965 -37.97 29.39 -15.03
N SER A 966 -38.32 28.58 -16.03
CA SER A 966 -38.31 27.12 -16.09
C SER A 966 -36.94 26.52 -15.78
N GLY A 967 -36.90 25.50 -14.92
CA GLY A 967 -35.75 24.63 -14.74
C GLY A 967 -36.25 23.20 -14.54
N ASP A 968 -35.78 22.31 -15.41
CA ASP A 968 -36.08 20.87 -15.43
C ASP A 968 -35.68 20.20 -14.12
N GLN A 969 -36.60 19.40 -13.58
CA GLN A 969 -36.45 18.66 -12.34
C GLN A 969 -36.39 17.17 -12.67
N GLU A 970 -35.17 16.62 -12.73
CA GLU A 970 -34.94 15.18 -12.72
C GLU A 970 -35.33 14.60 -11.35
N SER A 971 -36.13 13.54 -11.39
CA SER A 971 -36.72 12.86 -10.24
C SER A 971 -35.74 11.87 -9.60
N GLU A 972 -35.34 12.13 -8.36
CA GLU A 972 -34.83 11.11 -7.42
C GLU A 972 -35.87 10.90 -6.31
N ASP A 973 -36.78 9.94 -6.49
CA ASP A 973 -37.74 9.50 -5.47
C ASP A 973 -37.73 7.96 -5.40
N GLU A 974 -36.79 7.37 -4.65
CA GLU A 974 -36.87 5.93 -4.30
C GLU A 974 -36.72 5.57 -2.80
N ASP A 975 -36.37 6.50 -1.89
CA ASP A 975 -36.08 6.11 -0.49
C ASP A 975 -37.21 6.34 0.55
N ASN A 976 -38.41 6.72 0.13
CA ASN A 976 -39.49 7.14 1.06
C ASN A 976 -40.54 6.05 1.40
N SER A 977 -40.44 4.85 0.80
CA SER A 977 -41.38 3.73 1.00
C SER A 977 -41.13 2.93 2.30
N TYR A 978 -39.89 2.92 2.79
CA TYR A 978 -39.45 2.03 3.88
C TYR A 978 -39.98 2.45 5.27
N LEU A 979 -40.02 3.75 5.58
CA LEU A 979 -40.42 4.26 6.91
C LEU A 979 -41.93 4.17 7.17
N LYS A 980 -42.75 4.34 6.13
CA LYS A 980 -44.22 4.23 6.23
C LYS A 980 -44.65 2.82 6.64
N ASN A 981 -43.94 1.80 6.17
CA ASN A 981 -44.20 0.39 6.49
C ASN A 981 -43.73 -0.03 7.90
N ILE A 982 -42.70 0.59 8.47
CA ILE A 982 -42.25 0.26 9.84
C ILE A 982 -43.24 0.79 10.88
N LEU A 983 -43.74 2.02 10.71
CA LEU A 983 -44.66 2.62 11.67
C LEU A 983 -46.07 1.99 11.61
N GLN A 984 -46.52 1.50 10.45
CA GLN A 984 -47.81 0.80 10.33
C GLN A 984 -47.82 -0.60 10.96
N ASN A 985 -46.68 -1.31 10.99
CA ASN A 985 -46.63 -2.68 11.51
C ASN A 985 -46.48 -2.76 13.03
N ILE A 986 -46.00 -1.70 13.70
CA ILE A 986 -45.85 -1.66 15.16
C ILE A 986 -47.22 -1.54 15.87
N SER A 987 -48.26 -1.01 15.20
CA SER A 987 -49.61 -0.88 15.78
C SER A 987 -50.48 -2.14 15.76
N ARG A 988 -50.02 -3.30 15.22
CA ARG A 988 -50.89 -4.48 15.02
C ARG A 988 -50.42 -5.80 15.66
N GLY A 989 -49.34 -5.82 16.42
CA GLY A 989 -48.83 -7.06 17.04
C GLY A 989 -49.09 -7.14 18.53
N GLY A 990 -50.31 -7.50 18.94
CA GLY A 990 -50.52 -8.14 20.25
C GLY A 990 -50.44 -9.65 20.06
N PHE A 991 -49.55 -10.32 20.78
CA PHE A 991 -49.51 -11.79 20.80
C PHE A 991 -49.33 -12.30 22.23
N ASP A 992 -50.32 -13.10 22.64
CA ASP A 992 -50.31 -13.96 23.80
C ASP A 992 -49.23 -15.05 23.65
N ILE A 993 -48.59 -15.36 24.77
CA ILE A 993 -47.65 -16.47 24.91
C ILE A 993 -48.48 -17.69 25.31
N ASP A 994 -48.47 -18.74 24.50
CA ASP A 994 -48.80 -20.09 24.96
C ASP A 994 -47.72 -21.09 24.53
N ASP A 995 -47.50 -22.04 25.41
CA ASP A 995 -46.30 -22.85 25.58
C ASP A 995 -46.41 -24.21 24.86
N SER A 996 -45.25 -24.77 24.52
CA SER A 996 -45.01 -26.18 24.15
C SER A 996 -45.54 -26.74 22.81
N GLN A 997 -44.63 -27.29 21.99
CA GLN A 997 -44.53 -28.73 21.73
C GLN A 997 -43.34 -29.09 20.79
N TYR A 998 -42.61 -30.11 21.20
CA TYR A 998 -41.59 -30.86 20.45
C TYR A 998 -42.18 -31.53 19.19
N LEU A 999 -41.35 -31.75 18.15
CA LEU A 999 -41.21 -33.06 17.46
C LEU A 999 -40.13 -33.06 16.33
N SER A 1000 -39.15 -33.96 16.52
CA SER A 1000 -38.48 -34.90 15.60
C SER A 1000 -38.15 -34.57 14.12
N LEU A 1001 -36.89 -34.87 13.79
CA LEU A 1001 -36.34 -35.15 12.45
C LEU A 1001 -37.14 -36.18 11.63
N PRO A 1002 -36.94 -36.18 10.30
CA PRO A 1002 -36.72 -37.44 9.60
C PRO A 1002 -35.43 -37.49 8.78
N THR A 1003 -35.00 -38.74 8.60
CA THR A 1003 -33.76 -39.23 8.03
C THR A 1003 -33.94 -39.67 6.57
N LEU A 1004 -32.86 -39.54 5.78
CA LEU A 1004 -32.48 -40.27 4.54
C LEU A 1004 -33.39 -40.26 3.31
N ILE A 1005 -32.87 -39.71 2.19
CA ILE A 1005 -32.99 -40.32 0.86
C ILE A 1005 -31.65 -40.18 0.10
N SER A 1006 -31.25 -41.30 -0.52
CA SER A 1006 -30.07 -41.58 -1.35
C SER A 1006 -30.29 -41.18 -2.83
N SER A 1007 -29.26 -41.36 -3.68
CA SER A 1007 -29.26 -41.28 -5.17
C SER A 1007 -28.92 -39.87 -5.72
N THR A 1008 -28.02 -39.65 -6.69
CA THR A 1008 -27.46 -40.47 -7.78
C THR A 1008 -26.23 -39.75 -8.38
N GLN A 1009 -25.22 -40.50 -8.85
CA GLN A 1009 -24.08 -39.96 -9.62
C GLN A 1009 -24.48 -39.57 -11.06
N PRO A 1010 -23.89 -38.53 -11.66
CA PRO A 1010 -23.85 -38.34 -13.11
C PRO A 1010 -22.50 -38.82 -13.74
N PRO A 1011 -22.49 -39.14 -15.05
CA PRO A 1011 -21.44 -39.92 -15.69
C PRO A 1011 -20.21 -39.11 -16.10
N LEU A 1012 -19.05 -39.78 -16.07
CA LEU A 1012 -17.74 -39.33 -16.56
C LEU A 1012 -17.72 -39.20 -18.09
N ALA A 1013 -17.46 -37.98 -18.58
CA ALA A 1013 -17.10 -37.72 -19.97
C ALA A 1013 -15.56 -37.76 -20.13
N GLN A 1014 -15.06 -38.66 -20.98
CA GLN A 1014 -13.67 -38.75 -21.39
C GLN A 1014 -13.40 -37.77 -22.55
N SER A 1015 -12.50 -36.81 -22.36
CA SER A 1015 -11.94 -36.00 -23.46
C SER A 1015 -10.52 -36.45 -23.78
N ARG A 1016 -10.31 -36.85 -25.04
CA ARG A 1016 -8.99 -37.11 -25.63
C ARG A 1016 -8.38 -35.77 -26.05
N ILE A 1017 -7.14 -35.49 -25.59
CA ILE A 1017 -6.34 -34.35 -26.07
C ILE A 1017 -5.21 -34.89 -26.94
N SER A 1018 -5.19 -34.43 -28.18
CA SER A 1018 -4.18 -34.72 -29.20
C SER A 1018 -2.93 -33.85 -28.98
N ALA A 1019 -1.76 -34.44 -29.11
CA ALA A 1019 -0.46 -33.77 -29.05
C ALA A 1019 -0.17 -32.97 -30.34
N PRO A 1020 0.51 -31.80 -30.28
CA PRO A 1020 1.00 -31.11 -31.46
C PRO A 1020 2.42 -31.57 -31.84
N SER A 1021 2.66 -31.67 -33.15
CA SER A 1021 3.93 -32.07 -33.75
C SER A 1021 4.87 -30.88 -33.93
N ASP A 1022 6.09 -30.98 -33.41
CA ASP A 1022 7.17 -30.02 -33.63
C ASP A 1022 7.80 -30.18 -35.02
N ARG A 1023 7.98 -29.07 -35.75
CA ARG A 1023 8.84 -28.96 -36.93
C ARG A 1023 9.92 -27.92 -36.65
N SER A 1024 11.17 -28.38 -36.56
CA SER A 1024 12.37 -27.55 -36.48
C SER A 1024 12.79 -27.07 -37.87
N HIS A 1025 13.12 -25.79 -37.99
CA HIS A 1025 13.79 -25.22 -39.16
C HIS A 1025 15.11 -24.58 -38.68
N ASP A 1026 16.23 -25.25 -39.00
CA ASP A 1026 17.59 -24.71 -38.89
C ASP A 1026 17.86 -23.71 -40.02
N ARG A 1027 18.43 -22.56 -39.66
CA ARG A 1027 19.20 -21.71 -40.60
C ARG A 1027 20.41 -21.11 -39.87
N ASP A 1028 21.58 -21.65 -40.20
CA ASP A 1028 22.89 -21.09 -39.94
C ASP A 1028 23.11 -19.81 -40.76
N SER A 1029 23.75 -18.81 -40.16
CA SER A 1029 24.47 -17.77 -40.90
C SER A 1029 25.71 -17.32 -40.11
N ASP A 1030 26.87 -17.75 -40.61
CA ASP A 1030 28.21 -17.32 -40.18
C ASP A 1030 28.48 -15.87 -40.62
N ILE A 1031 28.90 -15.01 -39.68
CA ILE A 1031 29.46 -13.69 -39.99
C ILE A 1031 30.82 -13.55 -39.29
N THR A 1032 31.88 -13.46 -40.10
CA THR A 1032 33.27 -13.23 -39.70
C THR A 1032 33.61 -11.73 -39.72
N ILE A 1033 34.17 -11.20 -38.62
CA ILE A 1033 34.73 -9.84 -38.57
C ILE A 1033 36.19 -9.91 -38.04
N PRO A 1034 37.18 -9.25 -38.68
CA PRO A 1034 38.57 -9.25 -38.24
C PRO A 1034 38.84 -8.15 -37.18
N ALA A 1035 39.67 -8.49 -36.18
CA ALA A 1035 40.11 -7.59 -35.11
C ALA A 1035 41.50 -6.98 -35.43
N ILE A 1036 41.63 -5.66 -35.25
CA ILE A 1036 42.90 -4.92 -35.26
C ILE A 1036 43.25 -4.56 -33.81
N ILE A 1037 44.46 -4.90 -33.37
CA ILE A 1037 45.02 -4.58 -32.04
C ILE A 1037 45.99 -3.41 -32.21
N ALA A 1038 45.76 -2.31 -31.48
CA ALA A 1038 46.75 -1.26 -31.27
C ALA A 1038 47.03 -1.13 -29.77
N SER A 1039 48.30 -1.32 -29.40
CA SER A 1039 48.83 -1.22 -28.05
C SER A 1039 49.44 0.17 -27.82
N SER A 1040 49.19 0.75 -26.64
CA SER A 1040 49.98 1.87 -26.12
C SER A 1040 50.10 1.75 -24.61
N VAL A 1041 51.35 1.72 -24.16
CA VAL A 1041 51.84 1.75 -22.78
C VAL A 1041 51.89 3.21 -22.33
N LEU A 1042 51.55 3.52 -21.07
CA LEU A 1042 52.25 4.51 -20.24
C LEU A 1042 51.81 4.44 -18.77
N VAL A 1043 52.78 4.69 -17.90
CA VAL A 1043 52.83 4.53 -16.44
C VAL A 1043 52.45 5.84 -15.75
N SER A 1044 51.77 5.78 -14.60
CA SER A 1044 52.12 6.58 -13.40
C SER A 1044 51.25 6.23 -12.18
N SER A 1045 51.95 6.04 -11.07
CA SER A 1045 51.48 5.76 -9.72
C SER A 1045 51.27 7.06 -8.93
N GLY A 1046 50.23 7.12 -8.08
CA GLY A 1046 50.19 8.13 -7.02
C GLY A 1046 48.89 8.18 -6.21
N SER A 1047 49.06 8.11 -4.88
CA SER A 1047 48.22 8.68 -3.80
C SER A 1047 47.39 7.70 -2.94
N LEU A 1048 47.93 7.41 -1.76
CA LEU A 1048 47.32 6.67 -0.64
C LEU A 1048 47.02 7.59 0.57
N THR A 1049 47.01 8.92 0.36
CA THR A 1049 46.89 9.92 1.45
C THR A 1049 45.53 10.60 1.55
N GLY A 1050 44.59 10.34 0.62
CA GLY A 1050 43.25 10.96 0.63
C GLY A 1050 42.22 10.30 1.55
N PHE A 1051 42.41 9.03 1.92
CA PHE A 1051 41.35 8.25 2.58
C PHE A 1051 41.24 8.52 4.09
N ALA A 1052 42.33 8.89 4.76
CA ALA A 1052 42.33 9.19 6.19
C ALA A 1052 41.67 10.54 6.52
N TYR A 1053 41.78 11.54 5.63
CA TYR A 1053 41.18 12.87 5.82
C TYR A 1053 39.66 12.86 5.64
N TRP A 1054 39.14 11.97 4.78
CA TRP A 1054 37.71 11.82 4.53
C TRP A 1054 36.96 11.14 5.69
N VAL A 1055 37.59 10.20 6.40
CA VAL A 1055 36.97 9.52 7.56
C VAL A 1055 36.91 10.42 8.80
N TYR A 1056 37.88 11.33 8.98
CA TYR A 1056 37.93 12.22 10.14
C TYR A 1056 36.79 13.27 10.18
N GLN A 1057 36.29 13.72 9.03
CA GLN A 1057 35.23 14.75 8.95
C GLN A 1057 33.82 14.22 9.25
N ARG A 1058 33.61 12.89 9.34
CA ARG A 1058 32.25 12.33 9.47
C ARG A 1058 31.79 12.00 10.90
N PHE A 1059 32.66 12.12 11.91
CA PHE A 1059 32.37 11.63 13.26
C PHE A 1059 32.28 12.71 14.37
N ASN A 1060 32.33 14.00 14.04
CA ASN A 1060 32.24 15.08 15.03
C ASN A 1060 31.02 15.99 14.82
N GLY A 1061 29.80 15.50 15.11
CA GLY A 1061 28.64 16.38 15.10
C GLY A 1061 27.30 15.78 15.49
N GLU A 1062 27.15 15.26 16.71
CA GLU A 1062 25.83 15.11 17.35
C GLU A 1062 25.91 15.53 18.83
N PRO A 1063 25.24 16.62 19.26
CA PRO A 1063 25.17 17.01 20.65
C PRO A 1063 23.73 17.01 21.17
N TRP A 1064 23.27 15.90 21.78
CA TRP A 1064 22.09 15.93 22.67
C TRP A 1064 22.21 14.93 23.82
N VAL A 1065 22.86 15.35 24.92
CA VAL A 1065 22.58 14.86 26.28
C VAL A 1065 22.74 16.05 27.23
N ARG A 1066 21.65 16.48 27.88
CA ARG A 1066 21.61 16.87 29.31
C ARG A 1066 20.18 17.11 29.80
N GLN A 1067 19.83 16.34 30.84
CA GLN A 1067 19.05 16.66 32.06
C GLN A 1067 17.63 17.25 31.90
N ILE A 1068 16.59 16.47 32.23
CA ILE A 1068 16.06 16.27 33.60
C ILE A 1068 15.81 14.77 33.79
#